data_AF-A0A150WDW1-F1
#
_entry.id   AF-A0A150WDW1-F1
#
_cell.length_a   1.000
_cell.length_b   1.000
_cell.length_c   1.000
_cell.angle_alpha   90.00
_cell.angle_beta   90.00
_cell.angle_gamma   90.00
#
_symmetry.space_group_name_H-M   'P 1'
#
loop_
_entity.id
_entity.type
_entity.pdbx_description
1 polymer ?
#
loop_
_entity_poly.entity_id
_entity_poly.type
_entity_poly.pdbx_seq_one_letter_code
_entity_poly.pdbx_strand_id
1 'polypeptide(L)'
;MRNTVRNSAGNVLLQILAATAVMSTSFYFLTNYVIGQKEQVAKTANLVNVRFALNSAMDYVIFGVRQKYCFSNDDMLLAEPAEKCNLTNTGSVERLIMSVEQENFIRQLLANGQSVGDVDPNNIRLKTIDRYIRVNAASTNHPLFPVLQSLKMVKGADGKPVAIDGIGVKITRDDSAFLPRSGREVYATITVLLKTHRDQTEPIRIGNKDLSISSQIVVYPREVGSFALLVPNDLHLDSTWDAQMEKGDLSIHKFNNRAELGNSQGLVFLSPVFVNKNIHIAVDNGTDETDPGAVQYSAVTFADRVYLGNGWVKSNGSNYTPRTSGGMTDRYWADARTFGGFLKGIENDGGLDLGLHYFAKILSGTVPKSDLMSQCIELTKKQSSREYMYQSKLGVTLNSSENNNFDYRLFLSNGNYFSKQTDSLTLNKDNWGTGTAELISDDYNDAVVKVRVDIGDKWVEAQMPRDATLKLKVQVGSSTYYNSLKSAVSAKEYARTSAVAKYDKLEDDLEAARASLTSWETKLASEEAKPEKKASSGGGTTAPSTTSTSTSTSGASVPSSTTETEMASTSTESSGSSSSSSGTTVTETSPSTEGSTSSGTSSGATSGDKVEYQDPAKIAYYEDQIEETKKTITSLNTQLVDQQKVVEDANYQVSVAKSAVSNYEYLVANPPYIEIETDKVKSYWGFTSYDKLDFQVRVKNAGSLIGKDGTKIAPVVGVQAYDGTYWRSNPIVNPANANLLGYLNFKFDGTTSNLNPPNAVSRTPASTAESLNEGGTDWAKLAEDCENARNAQSSQSFGGAGWNTSFAPSTRTSWNFAGGEEVGKDPGLPSLEIVNSTRSTATFQVRSIVGKCLIDSTSDFVTGFFACDELEIEARSKPLRIIGTFIVGKLRLHPDAIRAGITWSTIYHPQSTKELRAAKILKPLSGGEDCNAKIVDPIWHPIPSVQGVADRMACNTISLRAKADPFQWTSVDPDCGLISGASNTTCKRRLVRFFVAEQSREGGL
;
A
#
# COMPACT_ATOMS: atom_id res chain seq x y z
N MET A 1 101.11 20.03 72.08
CA MET A 1 101.59 21.35 72.52
C MET A 1 100.55 22.40 72.15
N ARG A 2 100.22 23.34 73.05
CA ARG A 2 99.42 24.53 72.71
C ARG A 2 100.38 25.60 72.16
N ASN A 3 100.18 26.06 70.93
CA ASN A 3 100.85 27.26 70.43
C ASN A 3 99.83 28.39 70.23
N THR A 4 99.80 29.31 71.20
CA THR A 4 99.15 30.62 71.10
C THR A 4 99.98 31.52 70.18
N VAL A 5 99.39 32.02 69.10
CA VAL A 5 99.97 33.11 68.30
C VAL A 5 99.29 34.42 68.72
N ARG A 6 100.11 35.40 69.15
CA ARG A 6 99.64 36.75 69.52
C ARG A 6 99.19 37.53 68.28
N ASN A 7 98.10 38.26 68.43
CA ASN A 7 97.57 39.17 67.41
C ASN A 7 98.48 40.41 67.24
N SER A 8 98.63 40.90 66.00
CA SER A 8 99.32 42.16 65.70
C SER A 8 98.35 43.15 65.04
N ALA A 9 98.19 44.33 65.65
CA ALA A 9 97.08 45.24 65.39
C ALA A 9 97.06 45.92 64.01
N GLY A 10 98.07 45.69 63.16
CA GLY A 10 98.06 46.15 61.76
C GLY A 10 97.24 45.28 60.81
N ASN A 11 96.97 44.01 61.17
CA ASN A 11 96.34 43.06 60.24
C ASN A 11 94.81 43.14 60.22
N VAL A 12 94.17 43.63 61.30
CA VAL A 12 92.70 43.69 61.41
C VAL A 12 92.10 44.65 60.37
N LEU A 13 92.72 45.81 60.13
CA LEU A 13 92.19 46.78 59.16
C LEU A 13 92.34 46.29 57.70
N LEU A 14 93.42 45.56 57.41
CA LEU A 14 93.63 44.87 56.13
C LEU A 14 92.69 43.68 55.95
N GLN A 15 92.43 42.90 57.00
CA GLN A 15 91.44 41.82 56.99
C GLN A 15 90.02 42.35 56.83
N ILE A 16 89.67 43.48 57.45
CA ILE A 16 88.39 44.16 57.23
C ILE A 16 88.31 44.69 55.80
N LEU A 17 89.32 45.38 55.27
CA LEU A 17 89.31 45.86 53.88
C LEU A 17 89.23 44.70 52.88
N ALA A 18 89.95 43.60 53.10
CA ALA A 18 89.87 42.41 52.26
C ALA A 18 88.51 41.71 52.38
N ALA A 19 87.93 41.58 53.59
CA ALA A 19 86.60 41.02 53.79
C ALA A 19 85.51 41.90 53.19
N THR A 20 85.59 43.22 53.32
CA THR A 20 84.66 44.17 52.68
C THR A 20 84.82 44.13 51.17
N ALA A 21 86.03 44.09 50.62
CA ALA A 21 86.25 43.95 49.18
C ALA A 21 85.66 42.62 48.65
N VAL A 22 85.99 41.48 49.28
CA VAL A 22 85.46 40.16 48.91
C VAL A 22 83.94 40.11 49.06
N MET A 23 83.36 40.68 50.12
CA MET A 23 81.91 40.77 50.28
C MET A 23 81.28 41.69 49.25
N SER A 24 81.83 42.87 48.96
CA SER A 24 81.32 43.79 47.93
C SER A 24 81.37 43.18 46.54
N THR A 25 82.47 42.50 46.18
CA THR A 25 82.58 41.75 44.92
C THR A 25 81.59 40.59 44.88
N SER A 26 81.44 39.84 45.98
CA SER A 26 80.47 38.75 46.09
C SER A 26 79.02 39.27 45.97
N PHE A 27 78.68 40.38 46.62
CA PHE A 27 77.38 41.04 46.52
C PHE A 27 77.13 41.59 45.11
N TYR A 28 78.15 42.11 44.42
CA TYR A 28 78.01 42.54 43.02
C TYR A 28 77.69 41.34 42.09
N PHE A 29 78.42 40.24 42.22
CA PHE A 29 78.15 39.02 41.45
C PHE A 29 76.81 38.37 41.83
N LEU A 30 76.47 38.28 43.12
CA LEU A 30 75.16 37.79 43.59
C LEU A 30 74.01 38.69 43.11
N THR A 31 74.18 40.01 43.12
CA THR A 31 73.15 40.95 42.65
C THR A 31 72.93 40.78 41.14
N ASN A 32 74.00 40.71 40.35
CA ASN A 32 73.89 40.46 38.91
C ASN A 32 73.32 39.05 38.61
N TYR A 33 73.68 38.04 39.39
CA TYR A 33 73.13 36.68 39.28
C TYR A 33 71.64 36.63 39.65
N VAL A 34 71.22 37.30 40.74
CA VAL A 34 69.81 37.40 41.16
C VAL A 34 69.00 38.23 40.17
N ILE A 35 69.56 39.30 39.60
CA ILE A 35 68.92 40.07 38.52
C ILE A 35 68.78 39.19 37.27
N GLY A 36 69.82 38.46 36.87
CA GLY A 36 69.80 37.54 35.74
C GLY A 36 68.80 36.39 35.92
N GLN A 37 68.76 35.77 37.10
CA GLN A 37 67.76 34.76 37.45
C GLN A 37 66.34 35.35 37.51
N LYS A 38 66.15 36.54 38.09
CA LYS A 38 64.85 37.23 38.08
C LYS A 38 64.40 37.56 36.65
N GLU A 39 65.32 37.91 35.77
CA GLU A 39 65.02 38.16 34.36
C GLU A 39 64.70 36.86 33.59
N GLN A 40 65.41 35.76 33.87
CA GLN A 40 65.08 34.44 33.33
C GLN A 40 63.73 33.93 33.83
N VAL A 41 63.47 33.99 35.14
CA VAL A 41 62.19 33.61 35.75
C VAL A 41 61.04 34.47 35.19
N ALA A 42 61.24 35.78 35.01
CA ALA A 42 60.24 36.64 34.38
C ALA A 42 60.01 36.33 32.89
N LYS A 43 61.07 35.97 32.13
CA LYS A 43 60.95 35.49 30.75
C LYS A 43 60.14 34.18 30.69
N THR A 44 60.46 33.22 31.54
CA THR A 44 59.76 31.92 31.62
C THR A 44 58.31 32.07 32.08
N ALA A 45 58.03 32.91 33.09
CA ALA A 45 56.67 33.15 33.57
C ALA A 45 55.79 33.82 32.49
N ASN A 46 56.30 34.82 31.77
CA ASN A 46 55.57 35.42 30.65
C ASN A 46 55.30 34.41 29.53
N LEU A 47 56.28 33.54 29.21
CA LEU A 47 56.13 32.48 28.20
C LEU A 47 55.01 31.49 28.59
N VAL A 48 54.97 31.08 29.86
CA VAL A 48 53.92 30.19 30.41
C VAL A 48 52.55 30.87 30.37
N ASN A 49 52.45 32.15 30.78
CA ASN A 49 51.18 32.89 30.75
C ASN A 49 50.64 33.05 29.31
N VAL A 50 51.50 33.36 28.34
CA VAL A 50 51.13 33.47 26.92
C VAL A 50 50.64 32.12 26.37
N ARG A 51 51.36 31.03 26.68
CA ARG A 51 50.96 29.68 26.26
C ARG A 51 49.66 29.22 26.91
N PHE A 52 49.47 29.52 28.20
CA PHE A 52 48.25 29.25 28.94
C PHE A 52 47.07 30.00 28.29
N ALA A 53 47.26 31.29 27.96
CA ALA A 53 46.22 32.09 27.34
C ALA A 53 45.80 31.64 25.94
N LEU A 54 46.76 31.31 25.08
CA LEU A 54 46.47 30.78 23.75
C LEU A 54 45.69 29.45 23.84
N ASN A 55 46.02 28.59 24.81
CA ASN A 55 45.27 27.35 25.03
C ASN A 55 43.88 27.58 25.65
N SER A 56 43.75 28.41 26.69
CA SER A 56 42.45 28.71 27.30
C SER A 56 41.50 29.38 26.29
N ALA A 57 42.00 30.30 25.46
CA ALA A 57 41.21 30.90 24.39
C ALA A 57 40.83 29.87 23.32
N MET A 58 41.73 28.97 22.92
CA MET A 58 41.41 27.85 22.03
C MET A 58 40.31 26.94 22.62
N ASP A 59 40.47 26.52 23.88
CA ASP A 59 39.51 25.65 24.57
C ASP A 59 38.13 26.31 24.72
N TYR A 60 38.09 27.63 25.00
CA TYR A 60 36.86 28.42 25.03
C TYR A 60 36.19 28.52 23.65
N VAL A 61 36.96 28.69 22.57
CA VAL A 61 36.42 28.71 21.20
C VAL A 61 35.90 27.33 20.80
N ILE A 62 36.63 26.24 21.10
CA ILE A 62 36.17 24.86 20.89
C ILE A 62 34.88 24.60 21.68
N PHE A 63 34.77 25.11 22.92
CA PHE A 63 33.54 25.04 23.71
C PHE A 63 32.40 25.82 23.07
N GLY A 64 32.63 27.06 22.62
CA GLY A 64 31.63 27.83 21.86
C GLY A 64 31.20 27.16 20.56
N VAL A 65 32.10 26.45 19.87
CA VAL A 65 31.75 25.61 18.72
C VAL A 65 30.87 24.43 19.14
N ARG A 66 31.19 23.71 20.23
CA ARG A 66 30.32 22.63 20.78
C ARG A 66 28.93 23.13 21.15
N GLN A 67 28.84 24.34 21.70
CA GLN A 67 27.62 24.97 22.18
C GLN A 67 26.88 25.80 21.10
N LYS A 68 27.29 25.71 19.83
CA LYS A 68 26.71 26.45 18.68
C LYS A 68 26.60 27.97 18.88
N TYR A 69 27.58 28.59 19.53
CA TYR A 69 27.54 30.03 19.79
C TYR A 69 27.38 30.84 18.50
N CYS A 70 26.56 31.89 18.57
CA CYS A 70 26.73 33.05 17.71
C CYS A 70 27.72 33.98 18.40
N PHE A 71 28.98 33.92 17.99
CA PHE A 71 30.04 34.74 18.59
C PHE A 71 29.78 36.23 18.31
N SER A 72 29.66 37.01 19.38
CA SER A 72 29.40 38.45 19.34
C SER A 72 30.49 39.22 18.58
N ASN A 73 30.15 40.39 18.03
CA ASN A 73 31.08 41.28 17.31
C ASN A 73 31.40 42.57 18.10
N ASP A 74 31.19 42.54 19.40
CA ASP A 74 31.30 43.61 20.39
C ASP A 74 32.66 43.67 21.10
N ASP A 75 33.69 43.05 20.52
CA ASP A 75 35.02 42.82 21.10
C ASP A 75 35.04 41.97 22.39
N MET A 76 33.95 41.25 22.74
CA MET A 76 33.90 40.36 23.91
C MET A 76 33.88 38.85 23.59
N LEU A 77 33.51 38.43 22.37
CA LEU A 77 33.39 37.00 21.97
C LEU A 77 32.44 36.18 22.88
N LEU A 78 31.38 36.80 23.39
CA LEU A 78 30.33 36.11 24.13
C LEU A 78 29.34 35.42 23.18
N ALA A 79 28.49 34.56 23.74
CA ALA A 79 27.31 34.05 23.03
C ALA A 79 26.26 35.17 22.93
N GLU A 80 25.89 35.55 21.71
CA GLU A 80 24.73 36.42 21.47
C GLU A 80 23.42 35.73 21.89
N PRO A 81 22.40 36.47 22.35
CA PRO A 81 21.08 35.92 22.63
C PRO A 81 20.42 35.34 21.38
N ALA A 82 19.51 34.38 21.58
CA ALA A 82 18.89 33.60 20.50
C ALA A 82 18.26 34.45 19.38
N GLU A 83 17.63 35.58 19.74
CA GLU A 83 17.02 36.55 18.81
C GLU A 83 18.01 37.10 17.77
N LYS A 84 19.27 37.30 18.16
CA LYS A 84 20.34 37.76 17.27
C LYS A 84 21.11 36.61 16.60
N CYS A 85 20.80 35.36 16.95
CA CYS A 85 21.48 34.17 16.45
C CYS A 85 20.74 33.55 15.23
N ASN A 86 20.42 34.41 14.26
CA ASN A 86 19.69 34.07 13.03
C ASN A 86 20.64 33.70 11.87
N LEU A 87 20.09 33.46 10.67
CA LEU A 87 20.86 33.07 9.49
C LEU A 87 21.60 34.25 8.81
N THR A 88 21.53 35.47 9.35
CA THR A 88 22.34 36.61 8.87
C THR A 88 23.58 36.87 9.75
N ASN A 89 23.59 36.42 11.02
CA ASN A 89 24.70 36.62 11.96
C ASN A 89 26.03 35.97 11.49
N THR A 90 27.07 36.78 11.28
CA THR A 90 28.39 36.39 10.75
C THR A 90 29.27 35.59 11.72
N GLY A 91 28.82 35.41 12.96
CA GLY A 91 29.50 34.64 14.01
C GLY A 91 28.80 33.33 14.36
N SER A 92 27.75 32.98 13.60
CA SER A 92 26.95 31.78 13.83
C SER A 92 27.74 30.51 13.49
N VAL A 93 28.09 29.73 14.52
CA VAL A 93 28.66 28.40 14.35
C VAL A 93 27.73 27.48 13.57
N GLU A 94 26.40 27.60 13.74
CA GLU A 94 25.40 26.84 12.97
C GLU A 94 25.60 27.01 11.45
N ARG A 95 25.81 28.26 10.99
CA ARG A 95 26.08 28.55 9.57
C ARG A 95 27.44 28.05 9.11
N LEU A 96 28.44 27.95 10.00
CA LEU A 96 29.76 27.40 9.67
C LEU A 96 29.70 25.87 9.50
N ILE A 97 28.99 25.17 10.39
CA ILE A 97 28.88 23.69 10.39
C ILE A 97 27.75 23.14 9.52
N MET A 98 26.97 24.01 8.87
CA MET A 98 25.89 23.63 7.95
C MET A 98 26.37 22.69 6.83
N SER A 99 25.64 21.63 6.52
CA SER A 99 25.96 20.76 5.37
C SER A 99 25.51 21.40 4.04
N VAL A 100 26.08 20.94 2.92
CA VAL A 100 25.64 21.37 1.57
C VAL A 100 24.17 20.95 1.32
N GLU A 101 23.76 19.80 1.85
CA GLU A 101 22.38 19.32 1.81
C GLU A 101 21.42 20.26 2.55
N GLN A 102 21.82 20.74 3.73
CA GLN A 102 21.04 21.68 4.54
C GLN A 102 20.94 23.05 3.85
N GLU A 103 22.04 23.53 3.25
CA GLU A 103 22.04 24.76 2.46
C GLU A 103 21.06 24.66 1.27
N ASN A 104 21.16 23.59 0.48
CA ASN A 104 20.27 23.34 -0.66
C ASN A 104 18.81 23.19 -0.23
N PHE A 105 18.56 22.58 0.94
CA PHE A 105 17.23 22.44 1.50
C PHE A 105 16.63 23.80 1.89
N ILE A 106 17.40 24.70 2.53
CA ILE A 106 16.95 26.06 2.83
C ILE A 106 16.60 26.82 1.54
N ARG A 107 17.41 26.68 0.49
CA ARG A 107 17.13 27.27 -0.83
C ARG A 107 15.81 26.75 -1.41
N GLN A 108 15.51 25.46 -1.25
CA GLN A 108 14.26 24.85 -1.68
C GLN A 108 13.04 25.33 -0.87
N LEU A 109 13.16 25.45 0.46
CA LEU A 109 12.10 25.99 1.31
C LEU A 109 11.75 27.44 0.93
N LEU A 110 12.77 28.28 0.69
CA LEU A 110 12.61 29.65 0.21
C LEU A 110 11.91 29.71 -1.16
N ALA A 111 12.32 28.84 -2.11
CA ALA A 111 11.68 28.75 -3.43
C ALA A 111 10.20 28.30 -3.35
N ASN A 112 9.86 27.46 -2.36
CA ASN A 112 8.50 27.01 -2.07
C ASN A 112 7.68 28.03 -1.24
N GLY A 113 8.21 29.23 -0.97
CA GLY A 113 7.52 30.27 -0.19
C GLY A 113 7.39 29.97 1.31
N GLN A 114 8.14 28.99 1.85
CA GLN A 114 8.12 28.65 3.27
C GLN A 114 9.12 29.50 4.06
N SER A 115 8.69 30.02 5.22
CA SER A 115 9.54 30.86 6.08
C SER A 115 10.60 30.04 6.83
N VAL A 116 11.84 30.53 6.78
CA VAL A 116 13.01 29.99 7.50
C VAL A 116 13.62 31.03 8.47
N GLY A 117 12.92 32.16 8.69
CA GLY A 117 13.45 33.33 9.39
C GLY A 117 14.34 34.23 8.51
N ASP A 118 14.96 35.25 9.12
CA ASP A 118 15.85 36.19 8.43
C ASP A 118 17.07 35.48 7.84
N VAL A 119 17.24 35.56 6.53
CA VAL A 119 18.31 34.88 5.77
C VAL A 119 18.75 35.71 4.57
N ASP A 120 20.06 35.69 4.28
CA ASP A 120 20.59 36.14 2.99
C ASP A 120 20.66 34.92 2.05
N PRO A 121 19.85 34.85 0.98
CA PRO A 121 19.85 33.72 0.05
C PRO A 121 21.20 33.50 -0.64
N ASN A 122 22.05 34.52 -0.77
CA ASN A 122 23.35 34.40 -1.43
C ASN A 122 24.44 33.90 -0.47
N ASN A 123 24.24 34.02 0.84
CA ASN A 123 25.24 33.74 1.86
C ASN A 123 24.61 32.97 3.04
N ILE A 124 24.02 31.81 2.78
CA ILE A 124 23.36 31.02 3.84
C ILE A 124 24.42 30.37 4.76
N ARG A 125 25.42 29.71 4.17
CA ARG A 125 26.50 28.96 4.85
C ARG A 125 27.79 29.79 4.94
N LEU A 126 28.40 29.85 6.11
CA LEU A 126 29.66 30.58 6.34
C LEU A 126 30.87 29.70 6.03
N LYS A 127 31.86 30.26 5.34
CA LYS A 127 33.20 29.64 5.17
C LYS A 127 34.13 29.94 6.35
N THR A 128 33.98 31.12 6.96
CA THR A 128 34.87 31.61 8.02
C THR A 128 34.10 32.43 9.04
N ILE A 129 34.43 32.26 10.32
CA ILE A 129 34.10 33.20 11.40
C ILE A 129 35.42 33.89 11.78
N ASP A 130 35.45 35.22 11.75
CA ASP A 130 36.59 36.03 12.20
C ASP A 130 36.10 36.98 13.31
N ARG A 131 36.82 36.99 14.44
CA ARG A 131 36.43 37.68 15.67
C ARG A 131 37.63 38.16 16.47
N TYR A 132 37.37 39.12 17.34
CA TYR A 132 38.36 39.76 18.18
C TYR A 132 37.86 39.85 19.63
N ILE A 133 38.72 39.55 20.60
CA ILE A 133 38.51 39.89 22.01
C ILE A 133 39.50 40.99 22.37
N ARG A 134 39.03 42.11 22.92
CA ARG A 134 39.93 43.11 23.52
C ARG A 134 40.25 42.74 24.97
N VAL A 135 41.54 42.69 25.34
CA VAL A 135 42.00 42.31 26.69
C VAL A 135 41.35 43.17 27.78
N ASN A 136 41.11 44.46 27.49
CA ASN A 136 40.53 45.41 28.45
C ASN A 136 38.98 45.45 28.44
N ALA A 137 38.30 44.72 27.54
CA ALA A 137 36.83 44.69 27.48
C ALA A 137 36.21 43.54 28.30
N ALA A 138 36.99 42.50 28.64
CA ALA A 138 36.52 41.40 29.47
C ALA A 138 36.26 41.87 30.91
N SER A 139 35.02 41.70 31.38
CA SER A 139 34.62 41.89 32.78
C SER A 139 34.95 40.65 33.62
N THR A 140 34.88 40.76 34.96
CA THR A 140 35.06 39.63 35.90
C THR A 140 34.16 38.44 35.63
N ASN A 141 33.07 38.63 34.90
CA ASN A 141 32.08 37.61 34.58
C ASN A 141 32.43 36.85 33.28
N HIS A 142 33.44 37.29 32.54
CA HIS A 142 33.88 36.62 31.31
C HIS A 142 34.75 35.39 31.65
N PRO A 143 34.50 34.19 31.08
CA PRO A 143 35.25 32.97 31.43
C PRO A 143 36.77 33.08 31.24
N LEU A 144 37.23 33.84 30.24
CA LEU A 144 38.67 34.10 30.01
C LEU A 144 39.26 35.25 30.86
N PHE A 145 38.49 35.93 31.71
CA PHE A 145 38.96 37.11 32.46
C PHE A 145 40.25 36.91 33.26
N PRO A 146 40.42 35.84 34.08
CA PRO A 146 41.65 35.62 34.85
C PRO A 146 42.89 35.50 33.96
N VAL A 147 42.68 35.02 32.74
CA VAL A 147 43.71 34.74 31.75
C VAL A 147 44.06 36.00 30.96
N LEU A 148 43.05 36.73 30.48
CA LEU A 148 43.20 38.00 29.78
C LEU A 148 43.88 39.07 30.67
N GLN A 149 43.54 39.13 31.95
CA GLN A 149 44.18 40.06 32.90
C GLN A 149 45.70 39.87 32.99
N SER A 150 46.20 38.64 32.78
CA SER A 150 47.64 38.31 32.84
C SER A 150 48.44 38.68 31.58
N LEU A 151 47.77 39.01 30.47
CA LEU A 151 48.38 39.15 29.13
C LEU A 151 48.85 40.57 28.76
N LYS A 152 48.65 41.57 29.62
CA LYS A 152 48.71 42.99 29.22
C LYS A 152 50.03 43.45 28.58
N MET A 153 51.16 42.79 28.88
CA MET A 153 52.45 43.03 28.20
C MET A 153 53.25 41.74 28.05
N VAL A 154 53.94 41.61 26.91
CA VAL A 154 54.90 40.52 26.63
C VAL A 154 56.21 41.12 26.09
N LYS A 155 57.37 40.55 26.39
CA LYS A 155 58.65 41.06 25.86
C LYS A 155 58.88 40.57 24.42
N GLY A 156 59.12 41.50 23.50
CA GLY A 156 59.45 41.23 22.09
C GLY A 156 60.88 40.69 21.90
N ALA A 157 61.23 40.42 20.64
CA ALA A 157 62.54 39.88 20.24
C ALA A 157 63.73 40.80 20.60
N ASP A 158 63.49 42.10 20.69
CA ASP A 158 64.45 43.14 21.07
C ASP A 158 64.47 43.42 22.59
N GLY A 159 63.74 42.62 23.38
CA GLY A 159 63.61 42.75 24.83
C GLY A 159 62.65 43.84 25.31
N LYS A 160 62.06 44.64 24.40
CA LYS A 160 61.12 45.71 24.77
C LYS A 160 59.72 45.16 25.09
N PRO A 161 58.94 45.82 25.96
CA PRO A 161 57.55 45.44 26.20
C PRO A 161 56.68 45.77 24.97
N VAL A 162 56.00 44.74 24.47
CA VAL A 162 54.92 44.82 23.48
C VAL A 162 53.59 44.71 24.24
N ALA A 163 52.72 45.70 24.09
CA ALA A 163 51.38 45.66 24.63
C ALA A 163 50.48 44.77 23.77
N ILE A 164 49.68 43.91 24.41
CA ILE A 164 48.65 43.11 23.73
C ILE A 164 47.31 43.84 23.90
N ASP A 165 46.72 44.24 22.77
CA ASP A 165 45.38 44.83 22.76
C ASP A 165 44.30 43.74 22.79
N GLY A 166 44.54 42.60 22.14
CA GLY A 166 43.52 41.56 22.01
C GLY A 166 43.96 40.22 21.43
N ILE A 167 43.00 39.30 21.42
CA ILE A 167 43.09 37.97 20.85
C ILE A 167 42.22 37.93 19.58
N GLY A 168 42.84 37.66 18.44
CA GLY A 168 42.12 37.30 17.21
C GLY A 168 41.74 35.82 17.22
N VAL A 169 40.51 35.52 16.81
CA VAL A 169 39.97 34.17 16.67
C VAL A 169 39.43 34.02 15.25
N LYS A 170 39.98 33.09 14.50
CA LYS A 170 39.56 32.77 13.14
C LYS A 170 39.22 31.29 13.02
N ILE A 171 37.96 30.98 12.74
CA ILE A 171 37.50 29.60 12.50
C ILE A 171 37.23 29.48 11.01
N THR A 172 38.00 28.66 10.31
CA THR A 172 37.89 28.45 8.85
C THR A 172 37.44 27.02 8.57
N ARG A 173 36.34 26.86 7.83
CA ARG A 173 35.86 25.58 7.35
C ARG A 173 36.77 25.06 6.23
N ASP A 174 37.11 23.78 6.28
CA ASP A 174 37.81 23.09 5.19
C ASP A 174 36.82 22.22 4.40
N ASP A 175 36.63 22.56 3.11
CA ASP A 175 35.80 21.82 2.15
C ASP A 175 36.63 21.07 1.10
N SER A 176 37.91 20.78 1.39
CA SER A 176 38.79 19.98 0.54
C SER A 176 38.25 18.56 0.29
N ALA A 177 38.21 18.16 -0.98
CA ALA A 177 37.70 16.84 -1.41
C ALA A 177 38.56 15.65 -0.94
N PHE A 178 39.78 15.91 -0.46
CA PHE A 178 40.71 14.89 0.06
C PHE A 178 40.45 14.48 1.51
N LEU A 179 39.55 15.18 2.22
CA LEU A 179 39.19 14.86 3.60
C LEU A 179 38.20 13.67 3.65
N PRO A 180 38.41 12.67 4.52
CA PRO A 180 37.55 11.51 4.60
C PRO A 180 36.18 11.90 5.17
N ARG A 181 35.17 12.00 4.30
CA ARG A 181 33.77 12.28 4.65
C ARG A 181 32.95 11.01 4.42
N SER A 182 32.16 10.63 5.41
CA SER A 182 31.29 9.45 5.41
C SER A 182 29.81 9.80 5.57
N GLY A 183 29.49 11.08 5.77
CA GLY A 183 28.15 11.62 6.00
C GLY A 183 28.20 13.14 6.14
N ARG A 184 27.57 13.68 7.18
CA ARG A 184 27.47 15.13 7.44
C ARG A 184 28.65 15.71 8.23
N GLU A 185 29.84 15.12 8.14
CA GLU A 185 31.01 15.63 8.89
C GLU A 185 31.55 16.94 8.30
N VAL A 186 31.93 17.88 9.18
CA VAL A 186 32.54 19.16 8.82
C VAL A 186 33.88 19.30 9.49
N TYR A 187 34.89 19.59 8.68
CA TYR A 187 36.25 19.87 9.12
C TYR A 187 36.43 21.37 9.24
N ALA A 188 37.04 21.83 10.34
CA ALA A 188 37.36 23.24 10.53
C ALA A 188 38.71 23.39 11.23
N THR A 189 39.46 24.42 10.83
CA THR A 189 40.65 24.88 11.54
C THR A 189 40.29 26.11 12.36
N ILE A 190 40.44 26.02 13.68
CA ILE A 190 40.42 27.19 14.56
C ILE A 190 41.86 27.70 14.65
N THR A 191 42.07 29.00 14.48
CA THR A 191 43.34 29.69 14.73
C THR A 191 43.10 30.80 15.74
N VAL A 192 43.87 30.79 16.82
CA VAL A 192 43.87 31.83 17.86
C VAL A 192 45.23 32.52 17.84
N LEU A 193 45.24 33.85 17.79
CA LEU A 193 46.44 34.65 17.61
C LEU A 193 46.42 35.93 18.44
N LEU A 194 47.59 36.37 18.92
CA LEU A 194 47.71 37.61 19.72
C LEU A 194 48.00 38.80 18.80
N LYS A 195 47.27 39.91 18.99
CA LYS A 195 47.39 41.15 18.20
C LYS A 195 47.74 42.36 19.06
N THR A 196 48.39 43.34 18.44
CA THR A 196 48.64 44.68 19.01
C THR A 196 47.52 45.69 18.71
N HIS A 197 46.67 45.40 17.72
CA HIS A 197 45.49 46.17 17.34
C HIS A 197 44.52 45.30 16.53
N ARG A 198 43.23 45.64 16.53
CA ARG A 198 42.13 44.86 15.90
C ARG A 198 42.42 44.46 14.45
N ASP A 199 42.85 45.42 13.63
CA ASP A 199 42.98 45.28 12.17
C ASP A 199 44.27 44.57 11.73
N GLN A 200 45.15 44.21 12.66
CA GLN A 200 46.38 43.46 12.38
C GLN A 200 46.02 42.06 11.86
N THR A 201 46.45 41.69 10.65
CA THR A 201 46.21 40.33 10.11
C THR A 201 47.20 39.30 10.64
N GLU A 202 48.47 39.70 10.75
CA GLU A 202 49.57 38.82 11.18
C GLU A 202 49.67 38.73 12.72
N PRO A 203 50.03 37.57 13.29
CA PRO A 203 50.29 37.42 14.72
C PRO A 203 51.49 38.25 15.19
N ILE A 204 51.53 38.57 16.49
CA ILE A 204 52.76 39.08 17.13
C ILE A 204 53.90 38.06 16.96
N ARG A 205 55.09 38.53 16.58
CA ARG A 205 56.32 37.73 16.47
C ARG A 205 57.23 37.91 17.68
N ILE A 206 57.75 36.81 18.22
CA ILE A 206 58.84 36.79 19.19
C ILE A 206 59.96 35.88 18.66
N GLY A 207 61.10 36.49 18.32
CA GLY A 207 62.15 35.81 17.56
C GLY A 207 61.61 35.35 16.20
N ASN A 208 61.84 34.07 15.87
CA ASN A 208 61.38 33.45 14.63
C ASN A 208 60.03 32.72 14.79
N LYS A 209 59.24 33.03 15.83
CA LYS A 209 57.99 32.32 16.12
C LYS A 209 56.80 33.25 16.28
N ASP A 210 55.68 32.76 15.78
CA ASP A 210 54.40 33.45 15.76
C ASP A 210 53.60 33.13 17.02
N LEU A 211 53.03 34.15 17.67
CA LEU A 211 52.15 33.98 18.83
C LEU A 211 50.74 33.58 18.41
N SER A 212 50.66 32.38 17.83
CA SER A 212 49.43 31.75 17.39
C SER A 212 49.43 30.26 17.74
N ILE A 213 48.22 29.73 17.89
CA ILE A 213 47.95 28.29 17.99
C ILE A 213 46.78 27.95 17.06
N SER A 214 46.88 26.82 16.38
CA SER A 214 45.82 26.29 15.51
C SER A 214 45.38 24.92 15.99
N SER A 215 44.09 24.63 15.85
CA SER A 215 43.48 23.34 16.18
C SER A 215 42.66 22.87 14.99
N GLN A 216 42.91 21.66 14.53
CA GLN A 216 42.06 21.00 13.54
C GLN A 216 40.98 20.22 14.26
N ILE A 217 39.73 20.59 14.03
CA ILE A 217 38.56 19.94 14.62
C ILE A 217 37.70 19.27 13.55
N VAL A 218 37.08 18.16 13.93
CA VAL A 218 36.04 17.47 13.17
C VAL A 218 34.74 17.55 13.96
N VAL A 219 33.76 18.16 13.31
CA VAL A 219 32.37 18.25 13.74
C VAL A 219 31.64 17.11 13.06
N TYR A 220 31.08 16.16 13.81
CA TYR A 220 30.35 15.03 13.24
C TYR A 220 29.02 14.79 13.96
N PRO A 221 27.99 14.24 13.27
CA PRO A 221 26.71 13.92 13.87
C PRO A 221 26.86 13.11 15.16
N ARG A 222 26.14 13.52 16.21
CA ARG A 222 26.12 12.79 17.47
C ARG A 222 25.07 11.70 17.38
N GLU A 223 25.41 10.64 16.67
CA GLU A 223 24.47 9.58 16.35
C GLU A 223 24.03 8.81 17.60
N VAL A 224 22.79 8.34 17.66
CA VAL A 224 22.28 7.49 18.75
C VAL A 224 23.20 6.29 18.98
N GLY A 225 23.71 5.66 17.92
CA GLY A 225 24.69 4.56 17.98
C GLY A 225 26.05 4.90 18.64
N SER A 226 26.27 6.16 19.00
CA SER A 226 27.49 6.64 19.70
C SER A 226 27.41 6.50 21.22
N PHE A 227 26.22 6.28 21.77
CA PHE A 227 25.99 6.08 23.20
C PHE A 227 25.90 4.59 23.56
N ALA A 228 26.41 4.20 24.72
CA ALA A 228 26.22 2.85 25.26
C ALA A 228 24.77 2.63 25.71
N LEU A 229 24.24 3.60 26.47
CA LEU A 229 22.89 3.61 27.01
C LEU A 229 22.25 4.98 26.79
N LEU A 230 20.98 4.99 26.39
CA LEU A 230 20.12 6.18 26.40
C LEU A 230 18.99 5.99 27.42
N VAL A 231 18.94 6.91 28.38
CA VAL A 231 17.98 6.93 29.50
C VAL A 231 16.87 7.95 29.19
N PRO A 232 15.59 7.53 29.07
CA PRO A 232 14.52 8.40 28.61
C PRO A 232 14.10 9.53 29.54
N ASN A 233 14.27 9.37 30.85
CA ASN A 233 13.89 10.35 31.88
C ASN A 233 15.04 10.55 32.89
N ASP A 234 14.89 10.17 34.16
CA ASP A 234 15.94 10.24 35.19
C ASP A 234 16.71 8.90 35.33
N LEU A 235 17.99 8.98 35.72
CA LEU A 235 18.82 7.83 36.08
C LEU A 235 19.04 7.80 37.59
N HIS A 236 18.69 6.70 38.24
CA HIS A 236 18.80 6.51 39.68
C HIS A 236 19.93 5.57 40.04
N LEU A 237 20.90 6.10 40.77
CA LEU A 237 21.99 5.39 41.44
C LEU A 237 21.78 5.38 42.97
N ASP A 238 20.63 5.87 43.44
CA ASP A 238 20.27 6.02 44.85
C ASP A 238 19.26 4.96 45.36
N SER A 239 18.69 4.17 44.45
CA SER A 239 17.62 3.19 44.70
C SER A 239 18.05 1.73 44.51
N THR A 240 17.13 0.77 44.74
CA THR A 240 17.35 -0.66 44.50
C THR A 240 16.84 -1.06 43.11
N TRP A 241 17.38 -2.14 42.53
CA TRP A 241 17.08 -2.61 41.17
C TRP A 241 15.61 -3.03 40.94
N ASP A 242 14.88 -3.29 42.03
CA ASP A 242 13.49 -3.70 42.10
C ASP A 242 12.53 -2.56 42.50
N ALA A 243 13.07 -1.37 42.76
CA ALA A 243 12.28 -0.19 43.08
C ALA A 243 11.27 0.14 41.97
N GLN A 244 10.05 0.55 42.36
CA GLN A 244 9.05 1.03 41.42
C GLN A 244 9.44 2.45 40.99
N MET A 245 9.87 2.59 39.74
CA MET A 245 10.29 3.84 39.11
C MET A 245 9.16 4.45 38.27
N GLU A 246 9.21 5.75 38.00
CA GLU A 246 8.30 6.34 36.99
C GLU A 246 8.65 5.83 35.58
N LYS A 247 7.76 6.07 34.60
CA LYS A 247 8.00 5.63 33.23
C LYS A 247 9.25 6.30 32.64
N GLY A 248 10.16 5.52 32.07
CA GLY A 248 11.40 6.02 31.49
C GLY A 248 12.50 6.34 32.50
N ASP A 249 12.24 6.21 33.80
CA ASP A 249 13.27 6.25 34.84
C ASP A 249 13.94 4.88 34.93
N LEU A 250 15.27 4.89 35.02
CA LEU A 250 16.07 3.67 35.15
C LEU A 250 16.76 3.64 36.52
N SER A 251 16.67 2.51 37.22
CA SER A 251 17.43 2.26 38.45
C SER A 251 18.62 1.34 38.20
N ILE A 252 19.74 1.62 38.87
CA ILE A 252 20.87 0.70 39.00
C ILE A 252 21.19 0.52 40.48
N HIS A 253 21.27 -0.74 40.92
CA HIS A 253 21.33 -1.11 42.33
C HIS A 253 22.41 -0.37 43.13
N LYS A 254 21.96 0.35 44.15
CA LYS A 254 22.78 0.80 45.27
C LYS A 254 22.98 -0.33 46.29
N PHE A 255 24.22 -0.69 46.54
CA PHE A 255 24.64 -1.61 47.61
C PHE A 255 24.69 -0.87 48.95
N ASN A 256 24.55 -1.59 50.08
CA ASN A 256 24.54 -0.93 51.40
C ASN A 256 25.90 -0.34 51.76
N ASN A 257 26.97 -0.93 51.23
CA ASN A 257 28.36 -0.56 51.45
C ASN A 257 29.20 -1.01 50.24
N ARG A 258 30.41 -0.46 50.07
CA ARG A 258 31.31 -0.83 48.96
C ARG A 258 31.91 -2.23 49.12
N ALA A 259 32.01 -2.75 50.35
CA ALA A 259 32.56 -4.07 50.60
C ALA A 259 31.71 -5.23 50.01
N GLU A 260 30.40 -5.03 49.83
CA GLU A 260 29.48 -5.98 49.16
C GLU A 260 29.84 -6.33 47.70
N LEU A 261 30.78 -5.60 47.08
CA LEU A 261 31.28 -5.87 45.73
C LEU A 261 32.58 -6.68 45.69
N GLY A 262 33.30 -6.78 46.82
CA GLY A 262 34.62 -7.39 46.88
C GLY A 262 35.59 -6.78 45.85
N ASN A 263 36.15 -7.62 44.98
CA ASN A 263 37.09 -7.22 43.92
C ASN A 263 36.42 -6.85 42.59
N SER A 264 35.09 -6.71 42.54
CA SER A 264 34.37 -6.41 41.29
C SER A 264 34.56 -4.97 40.83
N GLN A 265 34.60 -4.77 39.51
CA GLN A 265 34.54 -3.44 38.89
C GLN A 265 33.11 -2.89 38.77
N GLY A 266 32.08 -3.71 39.06
CA GLY A 266 30.69 -3.31 38.88
C GLY A 266 30.29 -3.19 37.40
N LEU A 267 29.40 -2.25 37.12
CA LEU A 267 29.01 -1.82 35.78
C LEU A 267 29.92 -0.66 35.32
N VAL A 268 30.64 -0.85 34.22
CA VAL A 268 31.56 0.14 33.65
C VAL A 268 31.11 0.53 32.24
N PHE A 269 30.78 1.81 32.06
CA PHE A 269 30.52 2.41 30.75
C PHE A 269 31.82 3.01 30.20
N LEU A 270 32.43 2.31 29.23
CA LEU A 270 33.62 2.75 28.47
C LEU A 270 33.26 3.67 27.28
N SER A 271 32.00 4.09 27.16
CA SER A 271 31.51 4.95 26.08
C SER A 271 30.37 5.82 26.60
N PRO A 272 30.02 6.92 25.91
CA PRO A 272 29.09 7.91 26.44
C PRO A 272 27.72 7.32 26.83
N VAL A 273 27.12 7.89 27.87
CA VAL A 273 25.73 7.61 28.28
C VAL A 273 24.93 8.90 28.13
N PHE A 274 23.73 8.81 27.58
CA PHE A 274 22.79 9.93 27.51
C PHE A 274 21.71 9.77 28.57
N VAL A 275 21.44 10.82 29.35
CA VAL A 275 20.32 10.88 30.30
C VAL A 275 19.49 12.09 29.97
N ASN A 276 18.20 11.91 29.72
CA ASN A 276 17.37 13.02 29.22
C ASN A 276 17.21 14.14 30.25
N LYS A 277 17.08 13.78 31.54
CA LYS A 277 16.95 14.72 32.66
C LYS A 277 18.04 14.52 33.71
N ASN A 278 17.71 14.02 34.90
CA ASN A 278 18.56 14.07 36.08
C ASN A 278 19.31 12.76 36.34
N ILE A 279 20.41 12.85 37.09
CA ILE A 279 21.06 11.68 37.69
C ILE A 279 20.98 11.80 39.21
N HIS A 280 20.28 10.90 39.87
CA HIS A 280 20.20 10.86 41.33
C HIS A 280 21.30 9.95 41.86
N ILE A 281 22.16 10.48 42.73
CA ILE A 281 23.22 9.71 43.39
C ILE A 281 22.90 9.53 44.87
N ALA A 282 23.40 8.42 45.44
CA ALA A 282 23.21 8.13 46.85
C ALA A 282 23.79 9.25 47.74
N VAL A 283 23.13 9.50 48.87
CA VAL A 283 23.53 10.53 49.84
C VAL A 283 24.78 10.08 50.60
N ASP A 284 25.84 10.89 50.57
CA ASP A 284 27.03 10.68 51.40
C ASP A 284 26.73 11.07 52.85
N ASN A 285 26.20 10.11 53.61
CA ASN A 285 25.93 10.24 55.05
C ASN A 285 27.19 10.10 55.92
N GLY A 286 28.39 9.92 55.33
CA GLY A 286 29.62 9.75 56.08
C GLY A 286 30.15 11.04 56.70
N THR A 287 31.03 10.92 57.69
CA THR A 287 32.03 11.94 58.04
C THR A 287 33.26 11.80 57.13
N ASP A 288 34.18 12.76 57.16
CA ASP A 288 35.42 12.65 56.37
C ASP A 288 36.40 11.61 56.95
N GLU A 289 36.13 11.14 58.17
CA GLU A 289 36.78 10.01 58.84
C GLU A 289 36.06 8.67 58.60
N THR A 290 34.90 8.67 57.93
CA THR A 290 34.15 7.43 57.64
C THR A 290 34.86 6.65 56.55
N ASP A 291 35.12 5.36 56.82
CA ASP A 291 35.69 4.42 55.85
C ASP A 291 34.87 4.44 54.54
N PRO A 292 35.48 4.77 53.38
CA PRO A 292 34.84 4.66 52.07
C PRO A 292 34.29 3.25 51.77
N GLY A 293 34.78 2.22 52.47
CA GLY A 293 34.23 0.86 52.46
C GLY A 293 32.81 0.76 53.01
N ALA A 294 32.41 1.64 53.94
CA ALA A 294 31.16 1.60 54.71
C ALA A 294 30.04 2.54 54.21
N VAL A 295 30.32 3.38 53.21
CA VAL A 295 29.33 4.31 52.62
C VAL A 295 28.46 3.57 51.59
N GLN A 296 27.16 3.92 51.51
CA GLN A 296 26.26 3.40 50.48
C GLN A 296 26.82 3.67 49.08
N TYR A 297 26.86 2.64 48.23
CA TYR A 297 27.64 2.67 47.01
C TYR A 297 26.88 2.07 45.82
N SER A 298 26.70 2.85 44.74
CA SER A 298 26.23 2.32 43.46
C SER A 298 27.41 1.93 42.59
N ALA A 299 27.47 0.68 42.16
CA ALA A 299 28.61 0.13 41.46
C ALA A 299 28.62 0.47 39.96
N VAL A 300 28.53 1.76 39.64
CA VAL A 300 28.49 2.28 38.27
C VAL A 300 29.62 3.26 38.05
N THR A 301 30.46 2.99 37.05
CA THR A 301 31.58 3.85 36.64
C THR A 301 31.34 4.38 35.24
N PHE A 302 31.38 5.70 35.06
CA PHE A 302 31.32 6.33 33.75
C PHE A 302 32.74 6.73 33.33
N ALA A 303 33.41 5.83 32.59
CA ALA A 303 34.77 6.05 32.11
C ALA A 303 34.84 6.97 30.88
N ASP A 304 33.71 7.18 30.20
CA ASP A 304 33.52 8.23 29.22
C ASP A 304 32.52 9.30 29.71
N ARG A 305 32.34 10.37 28.93
CA ARG A 305 31.49 11.50 29.29
C ARG A 305 30.01 11.12 29.33
N VAL A 306 29.30 11.63 30.34
CA VAL A 306 27.84 11.53 30.42
C VAL A 306 27.21 12.81 29.90
N TYR A 307 26.16 12.67 29.09
CA TYR A 307 25.43 13.78 28.48
C TYR A 307 24.04 13.89 29.11
N LEU A 308 23.70 15.08 29.61
CA LEU A 308 22.38 15.40 30.14
C LEU A 308 21.59 16.18 29.08
N GLY A 309 20.35 15.80 28.80
CA GLY A 309 19.48 16.51 27.86
C GLY A 309 19.15 17.92 28.37
N ASN A 310 18.44 17.99 29.49
CA ASN A 310 18.23 19.23 30.25
C ASN A 310 17.95 18.92 31.73
N GLY A 311 18.95 18.48 32.47
CA GLY A 311 18.82 18.17 33.89
C GLY A 311 20.13 18.26 34.67
N TRP A 312 20.10 17.78 35.91
CA TRP A 312 21.15 18.00 36.91
C TRP A 312 21.53 16.71 37.63
N VAL A 313 22.74 16.65 38.17
CA VAL A 313 23.05 15.64 39.20
C VAL A 313 22.38 16.06 40.51
N LYS A 314 21.67 15.14 41.14
CA LYS A 314 20.93 15.35 42.38
C LYS A 314 21.41 14.42 43.48
N SER A 315 21.41 14.92 44.71
CA SER A 315 21.60 14.15 45.94
C SER A 315 20.57 14.64 46.96
N ASN A 316 19.83 13.71 47.56
CA ASN A 316 18.70 14.02 48.46
C ASN A 316 17.69 15.03 47.85
N GLY A 317 17.35 14.86 46.56
CA GLY A 317 16.45 15.74 45.81
C GLY A 317 16.99 17.13 45.44
N SER A 318 18.11 17.56 46.02
CA SER A 318 18.77 18.85 45.74
C SER A 318 19.87 18.70 44.70
N ASN A 319 20.23 19.78 44.00
CA ASN A 319 21.38 19.76 43.09
C ASN A 319 22.66 19.38 43.86
N TYR A 320 23.38 18.37 43.37
CA TYR A 320 24.60 17.90 44.00
C TYR A 320 25.69 18.97 43.92
N THR A 321 26.25 19.30 45.08
CA THR A 321 27.46 20.11 45.22
C THR A 321 28.54 19.26 45.91
N PRO A 322 29.79 19.27 45.42
CA PRO A 322 30.91 18.67 46.14
C PRO A 322 31.01 19.22 47.56
N ARG A 323 31.34 18.34 48.51
CA ARG A 323 31.28 18.60 49.95
C ARG A 323 32.24 19.69 50.43
N THR A 324 33.39 19.84 49.78
CA THR A 324 34.36 20.90 50.08
C THR A 324 34.78 21.68 48.84
N SER A 325 34.96 22.99 49.00
CA SER A 325 35.39 23.91 47.94
C SER A 325 36.92 23.97 47.78
N GLY A 326 37.60 22.81 47.81
CA GLY A 326 39.03 22.76 47.47
C GLY A 326 39.91 21.70 48.12
N GLY A 327 39.37 20.71 48.86
CA GLY A 327 40.15 19.55 49.27
C GLY A 327 40.74 18.81 48.05
N MET A 328 41.94 18.24 48.17
CA MET A 328 42.61 17.58 47.03
C MET A 328 41.85 16.33 46.53
N THR A 329 40.95 15.79 47.36
CA THR A 329 40.10 14.61 47.11
C THR A 329 38.66 14.90 46.70
N ASP A 330 38.21 16.15 46.72
CA ASP A 330 36.78 16.49 46.52
C ASP A 330 36.56 17.36 45.27
N ARG A 331 37.61 17.56 44.49
CA ARG A 331 37.65 18.57 43.42
C ARG A 331 37.12 18.09 42.07
N TYR A 332 37.05 16.78 41.86
CA TYR A 332 36.69 16.21 40.56
C TYR A 332 35.51 15.25 40.66
N TRP A 333 34.70 15.21 39.60
CA TRP A 333 33.57 14.27 39.47
C TRP A 333 33.97 12.79 39.50
N ALA A 334 35.27 12.48 39.43
CA ALA A 334 35.83 11.14 39.58
C ALA A 334 35.93 10.67 41.05
N ASP A 335 35.95 11.60 42.01
CA ASP A 335 36.31 11.30 43.41
C ASP A 335 35.09 11.09 44.33
N ALA A 336 33.87 11.06 43.78
CA ALA A 336 32.64 10.92 44.54
C ALA A 336 32.54 9.56 45.24
N ARG A 337 32.50 9.53 46.58
CA ARG A 337 32.54 8.30 47.39
C ARG A 337 31.34 7.35 47.23
N THR A 338 30.21 7.82 46.67
CA THR A 338 28.94 7.08 46.64
C THR A 338 28.67 6.29 45.36
N PHE A 339 29.55 6.38 44.36
CA PHE A 339 29.51 5.55 43.14
C PHE A 339 30.90 5.53 42.47
N GLY A 340 31.03 4.92 41.28
CA GLY A 340 32.31 4.78 40.56
C GLY A 340 32.87 6.04 39.88
N GLY A 341 32.16 7.18 39.96
CA GLY A 341 32.61 8.47 39.44
C GLY A 341 32.33 8.72 37.94
N PHE A 342 32.41 9.99 37.54
CA PHE A 342 32.38 10.44 36.14
C PHE A 342 33.79 10.85 35.69
N LEU A 343 34.56 9.90 35.14
CA LEU A 343 36.00 10.09 34.90
C LEU A 343 36.33 11.15 33.84
N LYS A 344 35.43 11.39 32.87
CA LYS A 344 35.52 12.49 31.88
C LYS A 344 34.48 13.60 32.09
N GLY A 345 33.85 13.63 33.27
CA GLY A 345 32.83 14.60 33.63
C GLY A 345 31.50 14.47 32.88
N ILE A 346 30.71 15.54 32.97
CA ILE A 346 29.33 15.62 32.49
C ILE A 346 29.19 16.85 31.58
N GLU A 347 28.38 16.75 30.53
CA GLU A 347 28.03 17.86 29.63
C GLU A 347 26.50 17.94 29.51
N ASN A 348 25.95 19.15 29.50
CA ASN A 348 24.50 19.38 29.35
C ASN A 348 24.24 19.97 27.95
N ASP A 349 23.28 19.39 27.23
CA ASP A 349 22.92 19.77 25.86
C ASP A 349 21.94 20.95 25.78
N GLY A 350 21.36 21.37 26.92
CA GLY A 350 20.42 22.48 27.00
C GLY A 350 19.05 22.21 26.36
N GLY A 351 18.72 20.95 26.03
CA GLY A 351 17.49 20.58 25.36
C GLY A 351 17.15 19.09 25.50
N LEU A 352 15.94 18.81 26.00
CA LEU A 352 15.38 17.46 26.11
C LEU A 352 15.24 16.80 24.73
N ASP A 353 15.54 15.51 24.67
CA ASP A 353 15.08 14.67 23.57
C ASP A 353 13.61 14.30 23.80
N LEU A 354 12.69 14.97 23.10
CA LEU A 354 11.28 14.68 23.24
C LEU A 354 10.93 13.29 22.72
N GLY A 355 11.65 12.76 21.73
CA GLY A 355 11.39 11.44 21.20
C GLY A 355 11.61 10.36 22.26
N LEU A 356 12.63 10.49 23.11
CA LEU A 356 12.80 9.58 24.26
C LEU A 356 11.56 9.52 25.17
N HIS A 357 10.85 10.63 25.42
CA HIS A 357 9.62 10.60 26.24
C HIS A 357 8.47 9.84 25.56
N TYR A 358 8.31 9.99 24.24
CA TYR A 358 7.33 9.22 23.48
C TYR A 358 7.72 7.75 23.37
N PHE A 359 9.02 7.46 23.18
CA PHE A 359 9.57 6.12 23.26
C PHE A 359 9.24 5.46 24.62
N ALA A 360 9.53 6.10 25.75
CA ALA A 360 9.23 5.52 27.07
C ALA A 360 7.74 5.54 27.48
N LYS A 361 6.81 5.89 26.57
CA LYS A 361 5.36 5.99 26.85
C LYS A 361 5.03 6.92 28.03
N ILE A 362 5.89 7.93 28.26
CA ILE A 362 5.66 9.06 29.18
C ILE A 362 4.65 10.01 28.53
N LEU A 363 4.83 10.27 27.24
CA LEU A 363 3.89 10.99 26.39
C LEU A 363 3.23 9.99 25.42
N SER A 364 1.92 10.13 25.20
CA SER A 364 1.18 9.33 24.23
C SER A 364 1.41 9.87 22.82
N GLY A 365 2.03 9.06 21.96
CA GLY A 365 2.28 9.42 20.56
C GLY A 365 1.00 9.45 19.72
N THR A 366 1.05 10.18 18.60
CA THR A 366 0.06 10.05 17.53
C THR A 366 0.44 8.86 16.67
N VAL A 367 -0.40 7.82 16.63
CA VAL A 367 -0.33 6.83 15.55
C VAL A 367 -0.70 7.57 14.27
N PRO A 368 0.19 7.70 13.27
CA PRO A 368 -0.18 8.29 12.00
C PRO A 368 -1.31 7.47 11.40
N LYS A 369 -2.32 8.15 10.82
CA LYS A 369 -3.30 7.47 9.97
C LYS A 369 -2.59 7.00 8.70
N SER A 370 -2.00 5.81 8.77
CA SER A 370 -1.45 5.05 7.65
C SER A 370 -2.54 4.30 6.89
N ASP A 371 -3.81 4.59 7.19
CA ASP A 371 -4.98 3.96 6.58
C ASP A 371 -4.96 4.16 5.07
N LEU A 372 -4.73 5.38 4.57
CA LEU A 372 -4.62 5.66 3.14
C LEU A 372 -3.45 4.89 2.50
N MET A 373 -2.22 5.00 3.02
CA MET A 373 -1.06 4.32 2.41
C MET A 373 -1.20 2.78 2.43
N SER A 374 -1.73 2.22 3.52
CA SER A 374 -2.03 0.79 3.62
C SER A 374 -3.11 0.38 2.61
N GLN A 375 -4.18 1.17 2.47
CA GLN A 375 -5.20 0.96 1.44
C GLN A 375 -4.62 1.09 0.02
N CYS A 376 -3.67 1.99 -0.23
CA CYS A 376 -2.98 2.14 -1.52
C CYS A 376 -2.08 0.95 -1.85
N ILE A 377 -1.37 0.42 -0.86
CA ILE A 377 -0.54 -0.79 -1.02
C ILE A 377 -1.44 -1.99 -1.30
N GLU A 378 -2.52 -2.18 -0.54
CA GLU A 378 -3.48 -3.27 -0.78
C GLU A 378 -4.20 -3.13 -2.13
N LEU A 379 -4.61 -1.92 -2.52
CA LEU A 379 -5.17 -1.65 -3.84
C LEU A 379 -4.17 -2.00 -4.95
N THR A 380 -2.91 -1.57 -4.80
CA THR A 380 -1.84 -1.91 -5.77
C THR A 380 -1.62 -3.42 -5.85
N LYS A 381 -1.62 -4.14 -4.71
CA LYS A 381 -1.54 -5.62 -4.71
C LYS A 381 -2.74 -6.25 -5.44
N LYS A 382 -3.96 -5.78 -5.17
CA LYS A 382 -5.19 -6.27 -5.82
C LYS A 382 -5.18 -6.07 -7.35
N GLN A 383 -4.57 -4.98 -7.82
CA GLN A 383 -4.50 -4.59 -9.23
C GLN A 383 -3.29 -5.16 -9.99
N SER A 384 -2.27 -5.69 -9.30
CA SER A 384 -1.02 -6.18 -9.94
C SER A 384 -0.65 -7.63 -9.60
N SER A 385 -1.10 -8.15 -8.46
CA SER A 385 -0.84 -9.55 -8.08
C SER A 385 -1.84 -10.49 -8.74
N ARG A 386 -1.32 -11.45 -9.50
CA ARG A 386 -2.10 -12.50 -10.16
C ARG A 386 -3.05 -13.22 -9.20
N GLU A 387 -2.61 -13.52 -7.98
CA GLU A 387 -3.43 -14.25 -7.00
C GLU A 387 -4.71 -13.50 -6.64
N TYR A 388 -4.63 -12.17 -6.47
CA TYR A 388 -5.77 -11.33 -6.14
C TYR A 388 -6.65 -11.03 -7.36
N MET A 389 -6.05 -10.86 -8.55
CA MET A 389 -6.81 -10.67 -9.80
C MET A 389 -7.67 -11.90 -10.14
N TYR A 390 -7.17 -13.13 -9.94
CA TYR A 390 -7.95 -14.36 -10.16
C TYR A 390 -9.13 -14.54 -9.19
N GLN A 391 -9.12 -13.85 -8.03
CA GLN A 391 -10.27 -13.79 -7.11
C GLN A 391 -11.33 -12.77 -7.56
N SER A 392 -10.99 -11.87 -8.47
CA SER A 392 -11.93 -10.88 -9.01
C SER A 392 -12.96 -11.55 -9.91
N LYS A 393 -14.22 -11.12 -9.78
CA LYS A 393 -15.37 -11.55 -10.57
C LYS A 393 -16.01 -10.36 -11.24
N LEU A 394 -16.52 -10.55 -12.46
CA LEU A 394 -17.46 -9.61 -13.06
C LEU A 394 -18.81 -9.71 -12.34
N GLY A 395 -19.32 -8.56 -11.90
CA GLY A 395 -20.66 -8.35 -11.35
C GLY A 395 -21.42 -7.28 -12.13
N VAL A 396 -22.72 -7.16 -11.87
CA VAL A 396 -23.61 -6.17 -12.49
C VAL A 396 -24.66 -5.68 -11.50
N THR A 397 -24.97 -4.39 -11.56
CA THR A 397 -26.11 -3.75 -10.91
C THR A 397 -27.08 -3.27 -12.01
N LEU A 398 -28.39 -3.56 -11.91
CA LEU A 398 -29.40 -2.96 -12.80
C LEU A 398 -29.83 -1.61 -12.22
N ASN A 399 -29.56 -0.52 -12.93
CA ASN A 399 -29.88 0.85 -12.51
C ASN A 399 -31.33 1.21 -12.88
N SER A 400 -31.74 0.89 -14.12
CA SER A 400 -33.10 1.16 -14.62
C SER A 400 -33.51 0.19 -15.73
N SER A 401 -34.83 -0.02 -15.86
CA SER A 401 -35.42 -0.90 -16.88
C SER A 401 -36.77 -0.37 -17.34
N GLU A 402 -36.80 0.37 -18.45
CA GLU A 402 -38.02 0.97 -19.01
C GLU A 402 -38.13 0.67 -20.51
N ASN A 403 -39.28 0.18 -20.98
CA ASN A 403 -39.59 0.04 -22.42
C ASN A 403 -38.52 -0.68 -23.27
N ASN A 404 -37.91 -1.74 -22.72
CA ASN A 404 -36.78 -2.49 -23.33
C ASN A 404 -35.47 -1.68 -23.48
N ASN A 405 -35.31 -0.59 -22.73
CA ASN A 405 -34.04 0.05 -22.41
C ASN A 405 -33.60 -0.41 -21.01
N PHE A 406 -32.41 -0.98 -20.91
CA PHE A 406 -31.86 -1.54 -19.68
C PHE A 406 -30.51 -0.89 -19.40
N ASP A 407 -30.42 -0.12 -18.33
CA ASP A 407 -29.18 0.52 -17.88
C ASP A 407 -28.54 -0.31 -16.78
N TYR A 408 -27.34 -0.82 -17.04
CA TYR A 408 -26.57 -1.62 -16.11
C TYR A 408 -25.27 -0.92 -15.73
N ARG A 409 -24.81 -1.15 -14.50
CA ARG A 409 -23.45 -0.87 -14.07
C ARG A 409 -22.68 -2.17 -13.92
N LEU A 410 -21.72 -2.41 -14.81
CA LEU A 410 -20.76 -3.48 -14.67
C LEU A 410 -19.68 -3.06 -13.67
N PHE A 411 -19.23 -3.98 -12.83
CA PHE A 411 -18.12 -3.73 -11.90
C PHE A 411 -17.26 -4.98 -11.71
N LEU A 412 -15.98 -4.77 -11.36
CA LEU A 412 -15.09 -5.86 -10.95
C LEU A 412 -14.97 -5.93 -9.43
N SER A 413 -15.07 -7.14 -8.88
CA SER A 413 -14.94 -7.33 -7.43
C SER A 413 -13.48 -7.17 -6.96
N ASN A 414 -13.32 -6.99 -5.63
CA ASN A 414 -12.03 -6.94 -4.94
C ASN A 414 -11.10 -5.76 -5.30
N GLY A 415 -11.61 -4.68 -5.91
CA GLY A 415 -10.82 -3.48 -6.24
C GLY A 415 -9.93 -3.62 -7.49
N ASN A 416 -10.20 -4.64 -8.31
CA ASN A 416 -9.62 -4.80 -9.64
C ASN A 416 -10.23 -3.77 -10.63
N TYR A 417 -9.64 -3.62 -11.81
CA TYR A 417 -10.05 -2.60 -12.79
C TYR A 417 -10.16 -3.17 -14.20
N PHE A 418 -11.05 -2.59 -15.03
CA PHE A 418 -11.10 -2.97 -16.45
C PHE A 418 -9.88 -2.41 -17.17
N SER A 419 -9.00 -3.32 -17.59
CA SER A 419 -7.71 -3.03 -18.23
C SER A 419 -7.85 -2.90 -19.74
N LYS A 420 -7.36 -1.78 -20.25
CA LYS A 420 -7.36 -1.43 -21.67
C LYS A 420 -6.49 -2.40 -22.48
N GLN A 421 -7.07 -2.97 -23.54
CA GLN A 421 -6.39 -3.84 -24.49
C GLN A 421 -5.94 -3.00 -25.70
N THR A 422 -4.62 -2.98 -25.96
CA THR A 422 -3.96 -2.16 -26.99
C THR A 422 -4.09 -2.72 -28.42
N ASP A 423 -5.16 -3.47 -28.69
CA ASP A 423 -5.49 -3.99 -30.01
C ASP A 423 -6.51 -3.10 -30.73
N SER A 424 -6.53 -3.19 -32.06
CA SER A 424 -7.64 -2.71 -32.87
C SER A 424 -8.95 -3.39 -32.48
N LEU A 425 -10.03 -2.62 -32.34
CA LEU A 425 -11.37 -3.17 -32.09
C LEU A 425 -11.76 -4.18 -33.20
N THR A 426 -12.12 -5.40 -32.81
CA THR A 426 -12.60 -6.42 -33.74
C THR A 426 -14.12 -6.58 -33.64
N LEU A 427 -14.78 -6.77 -34.79
CA LEU A 427 -16.19 -7.11 -34.90
C LEU A 427 -16.33 -8.39 -35.72
N ASN A 428 -16.55 -9.52 -35.06
CA ASN A 428 -16.88 -10.78 -35.72
C ASN A 428 -18.40 -10.88 -35.91
N LYS A 429 -18.81 -11.07 -37.17
CA LYS A 429 -20.20 -11.25 -37.61
C LYS A 429 -20.38 -12.48 -38.51
N ASP A 430 -19.42 -13.41 -38.51
CA ASP A 430 -19.37 -14.53 -39.45
C ASP A 430 -20.60 -15.44 -39.35
N ASN A 431 -21.18 -15.52 -38.14
CA ASN A 431 -22.42 -16.26 -37.86
C ASN A 431 -23.66 -15.36 -37.63
N TRP A 432 -23.64 -14.12 -38.11
CA TRP A 432 -24.80 -13.21 -38.02
C TRP A 432 -25.80 -13.36 -39.19
N GLY A 433 -25.38 -14.01 -40.27
CA GLY A 433 -26.18 -14.18 -41.49
C GLY A 433 -26.41 -12.85 -42.21
N THR A 434 -27.65 -12.59 -42.64
CA THR A 434 -28.00 -11.40 -43.43
C THR A 434 -28.37 -10.17 -42.58
N GLY A 435 -28.15 -10.22 -41.26
CA GLY A 435 -28.32 -9.05 -40.39
C GLY A 435 -27.20 -8.02 -40.60
N THR A 436 -27.41 -6.78 -40.14
CA THR A 436 -26.32 -5.80 -40.08
C THR A 436 -25.75 -5.74 -38.66
N ALA A 437 -24.44 -5.56 -38.57
CA ALA A 437 -23.72 -5.32 -37.33
C ALA A 437 -22.69 -4.22 -37.60
N GLU A 438 -22.68 -3.20 -36.76
CA GLU A 438 -21.82 -2.01 -36.86
C GLU A 438 -21.33 -1.65 -35.45
N LEU A 439 -20.04 -1.38 -35.31
CA LEU A 439 -19.42 -0.91 -34.07
C LEU A 439 -18.97 0.54 -34.30
N ILE A 440 -19.49 1.45 -33.48
CA ILE A 440 -19.16 2.87 -33.51
C ILE A 440 -18.39 3.21 -32.24
N SER A 441 -17.22 3.81 -32.38
CA SER A 441 -16.45 4.40 -31.28
C SER A 441 -15.53 5.48 -31.84
N ASP A 442 -15.17 6.45 -31.00
CA ASP A 442 -14.12 7.42 -31.31
C ASP A 442 -12.72 6.91 -30.89
N ASP A 443 -12.65 5.83 -30.09
CA ASP A 443 -11.41 5.28 -29.51
C ASP A 443 -11.14 3.84 -30.00
N TYR A 444 -10.61 3.73 -31.22
CA TYR A 444 -10.39 2.44 -31.91
C TYR A 444 -9.28 1.55 -31.33
N ASN A 445 -8.59 1.95 -30.26
CA ASN A 445 -7.48 1.21 -29.68
C ASN A 445 -7.48 1.30 -28.14
N ASP A 446 -8.51 0.79 -27.44
CA ASP A 446 -8.49 0.61 -25.98
C ASP A 446 -9.69 -0.25 -25.48
N ALA A 447 -9.88 -1.44 -26.05
CA ALA A 447 -10.99 -2.33 -25.65
C ALA A 447 -10.90 -2.71 -24.17
N VAL A 448 -12.00 -2.63 -23.42
CA VAL A 448 -12.06 -2.98 -21.98
C VAL A 448 -12.97 -4.17 -21.68
N VAL A 449 -13.90 -4.45 -22.59
CA VAL A 449 -14.77 -5.63 -22.56
C VAL A 449 -14.90 -6.21 -23.96
N LYS A 450 -15.14 -7.52 -24.03
CA LYS A 450 -15.61 -8.20 -25.24
C LYS A 450 -17.07 -8.59 -25.04
N VAL A 451 -17.95 -8.08 -25.89
CA VAL A 451 -19.40 -8.33 -25.85
C VAL A 451 -19.76 -9.33 -26.92
N ARG A 452 -20.51 -10.37 -26.55
CA ARG A 452 -21.10 -11.35 -27.46
C ARG A 452 -22.61 -11.29 -27.33
N VAL A 453 -23.32 -11.20 -28.44
CA VAL A 453 -24.79 -11.21 -28.48
C VAL A 453 -25.24 -12.45 -29.24
N ASP A 454 -25.91 -13.36 -28.54
CA ASP A 454 -26.49 -14.59 -29.09
C ASP A 454 -28.01 -14.42 -29.27
N ILE A 455 -28.51 -14.63 -30.49
CA ILE A 455 -29.93 -14.71 -30.84
C ILE A 455 -30.19 -16.11 -31.43
N GLY A 456 -30.48 -17.07 -30.56
CA GLY A 456 -30.74 -18.46 -30.96
C GLY A 456 -29.45 -19.14 -31.46
N ASP A 457 -29.37 -19.43 -32.75
CA ASP A 457 -28.18 -19.99 -33.39
C ASP A 457 -27.25 -18.96 -34.06
N LYS A 458 -27.63 -17.68 -34.07
CA LYS A 458 -26.84 -16.57 -34.62
C LYS A 458 -26.13 -15.79 -33.52
N TRP A 459 -24.92 -15.31 -33.80
CA TRP A 459 -24.18 -14.47 -32.85
C TRP A 459 -23.30 -13.42 -33.53
N VAL A 460 -23.00 -12.36 -32.78
CA VAL A 460 -21.98 -11.34 -33.07
C VAL A 460 -21.09 -11.19 -31.85
N GLU A 461 -19.79 -11.00 -32.07
CA GLU A 461 -18.81 -10.70 -31.01
C GLU A 461 -18.07 -9.41 -31.36
N ALA A 462 -17.98 -8.47 -30.41
CA ALA A 462 -17.37 -7.16 -30.60
C ALA A 462 -16.47 -6.80 -29.41
N GLN A 463 -15.29 -6.26 -29.72
CA GLN A 463 -14.43 -5.61 -28.73
C GLN A 463 -14.91 -4.17 -28.50
N MET A 464 -15.18 -3.79 -27.25
CA MET A 464 -15.74 -2.47 -26.92
C MET A 464 -14.84 -1.71 -25.92
N PRO A 465 -14.42 -0.48 -26.24
CA PRO A 465 -13.76 0.45 -25.33
C PRO A 465 -14.79 1.10 -24.38
N ARG A 466 -14.35 2.08 -23.59
CA ARG A 466 -15.19 2.73 -22.59
C ARG A 466 -16.27 3.67 -23.15
N ASP A 467 -16.14 4.09 -24.41
CA ASP A 467 -17.11 4.95 -25.11
C ASP A 467 -17.43 4.29 -26.47
N ALA A 468 -18.42 3.40 -26.54
CA ALA A 468 -18.74 2.72 -27.80
C ALA A 468 -20.19 2.26 -27.90
N THR A 469 -20.68 2.13 -29.14
CA THR A 469 -22.02 1.64 -29.45
C THR A 469 -21.96 0.52 -30.49
N LEU A 470 -22.38 -0.69 -30.12
CA LEU A 470 -22.62 -1.80 -31.02
C LEU A 470 -24.09 -1.79 -31.46
N LYS A 471 -24.32 -1.67 -32.78
CA LYS A 471 -25.64 -1.60 -33.40
C LYS A 471 -25.90 -2.84 -34.24
N LEU A 472 -26.98 -3.56 -33.90
CA LEU A 472 -27.33 -4.85 -34.47
C LEU A 472 -28.75 -4.80 -35.05
N LYS A 473 -28.91 -5.11 -36.34
CA LYS A 473 -30.21 -5.33 -36.98
C LYS A 473 -30.40 -6.82 -37.21
N VAL A 474 -31.37 -7.42 -36.52
CA VAL A 474 -31.58 -8.87 -36.51
C VAL A 474 -32.43 -9.28 -37.71
N GLN A 475 -32.10 -10.42 -38.33
CA GLN A 475 -32.95 -11.04 -39.35
C GLN A 475 -34.14 -11.73 -38.70
N VAL A 476 -35.35 -11.37 -39.14
CA VAL A 476 -36.63 -11.93 -38.67
C VAL A 476 -36.87 -13.29 -39.32
N GLY A 477 -36.91 -14.34 -38.50
CA GLY A 477 -37.29 -15.69 -38.92
C GLY A 477 -36.41 -16.33 -40.00
N SER A 478 -37.05 -17.11 -40.88
CA SER A 478 -36.41 -17.77 -42.02
C SER A 478 -37.34 -17.83 -43.24
N SER A 479 -36.75 -17.93 -44.44
CA SER A 479 -37.51 -18.19 -45.68
C SER A 479 -38.28 -19.50 -45.62
N THR A 480 -37.73 -20.53 -44.95
CA THR A 480 -38.39 -21.82 -44.71
C THR A 480 -39.66 -21.64 -43.87
N TYR A 481 -39.61 -20.85 -42.80
CA TYR A 481 -40.78 -20.56 -41.96
C TYR A 481 -41.85 -19.78 -42.73
N TYR A 482 -41.47 -18.73 -43.46
CA TYR A 482 -42.40 -17.98 -44.32
C TYR A 482 -43.07 -18.87 -45.37
N ASN A 483 -42.31 -19.77 -45.99
CA ASN A 483 -42.85 -20.75 -46.94
C ASN A 483 -43.79 -21.74 -46.24
N SER A 484 -43.50 -22.17 -45.00
CA SER A 484 -44.41 -23.05 -44.24
C SER A 484 -45.75 -22.37 -43.91
N LEU A 485 -45.74 -21.07 -43.59
CA LEU A 485 -46.96 -20.28 -43.39
C LEU A 485 -47.77 -20.18 -44.69
N LYS A 486 -47.11 -19.95 -45.84
CA LYS A 486 -47.79 -19.95 -47.16
C LYS A 486 -48.37 -21.31 -47.51
N SER A 487 -47.63 -22.40 -47.30
CA SER A 487 -48.14 -23.76 -47.50
C SER A 487 -49.33 -24.08 -46.59
N ALA A 488 -49.34 -23.57 -45.36
CA ALA A 488 -50.49 -23.69 -44.47
C ALA A 488 -51.72 -22.94 -45.00
N VAL A 489 -51.56 -21.72 -45.55
CA VAL A 489 -52.65 -21.01 -46.24
C VAL A 489 -53.19 -21.85 -47.41
N SER A 490 -52.33 -22.34 -48.30
CA SER A 490 -52.76 -23.15 -49.45
C SER A 490 -53.47 -24.44 -49.04
N ALA A 491 -53.00 -25.11 -47.98
CA ALA A 491 -53.65 -26.31 -47.44
C ALA A 491 -55.04 -26.01 -46.84
N LYS A 492 -55.20 -24.90 -46.12
CA LYS A 492 -56.50 -24.45 -45.59
C LYS A 492 -57.44 -23.99 -46.70
N GLU A 493 -56.93 -23.32 -47.74
CA GLU A 493 -57.74 -22.94 -48.91
C GLU A 493 -58.23 -24.16 -49.69
N TYR A 494 -57.39 -25.19 -49.87
CA TYR A 494 -57.81 -26.46 -50.47
C TYR A 494 -58.87 -27.17 -49.64
N ALA A 495 -58.71 -27.22 -48.31
CA ALA A 495 -59.70 -27.77 -47.39
C ALA A 495 -61.03 -27.01 -47.47
N ARG A 496 -61.00 -25.68 -47.53
CA ARG A 496 -62.20 -24.85 -47.75
C ARG A 496 -62.87 -25.15 -49.08
N THR A 497 -62.14 -25.18 -50.19
CA THR A 497 -62.70 -25.51 -51.51
C THR A 497 -63.32 -26.91 -51.53
N SER A 498 -62.70 -27.87 -50.85
CA SER A 498 -63.24 -29.24 -50.68
C SER A 498 -64.50 -29.28 -49.80
N ALA A 499 -64.61 -28.39 -48.80
CA ALA A 499 -65.79 -28.27 -47.95
C ALA A 499 -66.96 -27.58 -48.67
N VAL A 500 -66.67 -26.56 -49.48
CA VAL A 500 -67.66 -25.88 -50.34
C VAL A 500 -68.18 -26.84 -51.41
N ALA A 501 -67.32 -27.52 -52.17
CA ALA A 501 -67.76 -28.48 -53.18
C ALA A 501 -68.62 -29.65 -52.62
N LYS A 502 -68.46 -29.99 -51.33
CA LYS A 502 -69.34 -30.93 -50.62
C LYS A 502 -70.68 -30.31 -50.20
N TYR A 503 -70.69 -29.03 -49.84
CA TYR A 503 -71.90 -28.28 -49.56
C TYR A 503 -72.72 -28.13 -50.83
N ASP A 504 -72.12 -27.64 -51.92
CA ASP A 504 -72.75 -27.46 -53.23
C ASP A 504 -73.37 -28.78 -53.72
N LYS A 505 -72.64 -29.91 -53.58
CA LYS A 505 -73.18 -31.23 -53.92
C LYS A 505 -74.38 -31.64 -53.04
N LEU A 506 -74.35 -31.36 -51.74
CA LEU A 506 -75.50 -31.65 -50.85
C LEU A 506 -76.71 -30.77 -51.19
N GLU A 507 -76.49 -29.57 -51.72
CA GLU A 507 -77.54 -28.68 -52.23
C GLU A 507 -78.13 -29.23 -53.55
N ASP A 508 -77.29 -29.67 -54.50
CA ASP A 508 -77.71 -30.36 -55.73
C ASP A 508 -78.51 -31.65 -55.42
N ASP A 509 -77.99 -32.52 -54.53
CA ASP A 509 -78.65 -33.76 -54.12
C ASP A 509 -80.01 -33.49 -53.44
N LEU A 510 -80.11 -32.40 -52.67
CA LEU A 510 -81.35 -31.94 -52.02
C LEU A 510 -82.37 -31.38 -53.04
N GLU A 511 -81.93 -30.64 -54.05
CA GLU A 511 -82.80 -30.17 -55.14
C GLU A 511 -83.31 -31.35 -55.99
N ALA A 512 -82.43 -32.31 -56.34
CA ALA A 512 -82.80 -33.53 -57.04
C ALA A 512 -83.80 -34.39 -56.24
N ALA A 513 -83.63 -34.50 -54.92
CA ALA A 513 -84.58 -35.18 -54.05
C ALA A 513 -85.94 -34.47 -53.98
N ARG A 514 -85.97 -33.13 -53.95
CA ARG A 514 -87.21 -32.33 -54.02
C ARG A 514 -87.92 -32.51 -55.36
N ALA A 515 -87.20 -32.47 -56.48
CA ALA A 515 -87.76 -32.72 -57.81
C ALA A 515 -88.32 -34.16 -57.93
N SER A 516 -87.62 -35.13 -57.33
CA SER A 516 -88.08 -36.53 -57.26
C SER A 516 -89.36 -36.67 -56.43
N LEU A 517 -89.45 -35.99 -55.28
CA LEU A 517 -90.66 -35.93 -54.46
C LEU A 517 -91.85 -35.40 -55.27
N THR A 518 -91.68 -34.26 -55.96
CA THR A 518 -92.73 -33.70 -56.84
C THR A 518 -93.11 -34.67 -57.97
N SER A 519 -92.14 -35.41 -58.54
CA SER A 519 -92.43 -36.44 -59.54
C SER A 519 -93.25 -37.60 -58.97
N TRP A 520 -92.94 -38.08 -57.76
CA TRP A 520 -93.70 -39.15 -57.12
C TRP A 520 -95.09 -38.71 -56.69
N GLU A 521 -95.23 -37.51 -56.12
CA GLU A 521 -96.54 -36.90 -55.79
C GLU A 521 -97.40 -36.71 -57.06
N THR A 522 -96.79 -36.31 -58.19
CA THR A 522 -97.48 -36.24 -59.50
C THR A 522 -97.88 -37.62 -60.03
N LYS A 523 -97.01 -38.64 -59.89
CA LYS A 523 -97.32 -40.02 -60.31
C LYS A 523 -98.45 -40.63 -59.49
N LEU A 524 -98.42 -40.46 -58.16
CA LEU A 524 -99.49 -40.86 -57.25
C LEU A 524 -100.82 -40.24 -57.69
N ALA A 525 -100.88 -38.91 -57.82
CA ALA A 525 -102.08 -38.21 -58.29
C ALA A 525 -102.55 -38.67 -59.69
N SER A 526 -101.63 -39.04 -60.59
CA SER A 526 -101.97 -39.55 -61.92
C SER A 526 -102.48 -40.99 -61.93
N GLU A 527 -102.03 -41.83 -60.98
CA GLU A 527 -102.51 -43.21 -60.84
C GLU A 527 -103.86 -43.22 -60.12
N GLU A 528 -104.03 -42.41 -59.05
CA GLU A 528 -105.31 -42.16 -58.37
C GLU A 528 -106.39 -41.61 -59.31
N ALA A 529 -106.01 -40.87 -60.37
CA ALA A 529 -106.94 -40.38 -61.40
C ALA A 529 -107.46 -41.46 -62.38
N LYS A 530 -106.91 -42.68 -62.37
CA LYS A 530 -107.41 -43.80 -63.20
C LYS A 530 -108.73 -44.37 -62.64
N PRO A 531 -109.55 -45.09 -63.45
CA PRO A 531 -110.76 -45.73 -62.95
C PRO A 531 -110.50 -47.05 -62.20
N GLU A 532 -111.30 -47.32 -61.15
CA GLU A 532 -111.34 -48.61 -60.45
C GLU A 532 -111.96 -49.75 -61.29
N LYS A 533 -111.55 -51.00 -61.06
CA LYS A 533 -112.08 -52.20 -61.75
C LYS A 533 -112.79 -53.16 -60.77
N LYS A 534 -114.06 -53.50 -61.04
CA LYS A 534 -114.93 -54.25 -60.10
C LYS A 534 -114.96 -55.78 -60.30
N ALA A 535 -114.89 -56.47 -59.15
CA ALA A 535 -115.54 -57.74 -58.75
C ALA A 535 -115.19 -59.10 -59.43
N SER A 536 -114.79 -60.12 -58.63
CA SER A 536 -115.74 -61.15 -58.11
C SER A 536 -115.07 -62.38 -57.42
N SER A 537 -115.61 -62.78 -56.26
CA SER A 537 -115.78 -64.15 -55.69
C SER A 537 -114.62 -65.18 -55.56
N GLY A 538 -114.28 -65.52 -54.30
CA GLY A 538 -113.87 -66.86 -53.80
C GLY A 538 -112.39 -67.28 -53.96
N GLY A 539 -111.74 -67.98 -53.01
CA GLY A 539 -112.11 -68.38 -51.65
C GLY A 539 -111.14 -69.42 -51.03
N GLY A 540 -110.63 -69.19 -49.81
CA GLY A 540 -109.76 -70.11 -49.02
C GLY A 540 -108.27 -70.14 -49.45
N THR A 541 -107.27 -70.42 -48.59
CA THR A 541 -107.24 -70.71 -47.13
C THR A 541 -105.81 -70.52 -46.58
N THR A 542 -105.63 -70.31 -45.25
CA THR A 542 -104.38 -70.43 -44.42
C THR A 542 -103.14 -69.58 -44.80
N ALA A 543 -102.59 -68.64 -44.01
CA ALA A 543 -102.10 -68.60 -42.60
C ALA A 543 -100.61 -69.06 -42.43
N PRO A 544 -99.86 -68.67 -41.36
CA PRO A 544 -99.33 -67.30 -41.12
C PRO A 544 -97.87 -67.26 -40.56
N SER A 545 -97.42 -66.09 -40.07
CA SER A 545 -96.33 -65.88 -39.05
C SER A 545 -94.86 -66.03 -39.53
N THR A 546 -93.79 -65.44 -38.95
CA THR A 546 -93.52 -64.41 -37.88
C THR A 546 -92.03 -63.97 -38.04
N THR A 547 -91.56 -62.75 -37.73
CA THR A 547 -90.99 -62.29 -36.42
C THR A 547 -89.87 -63.23 -35.87
N SER A 548 -88.72 -62.84 -35.30
CA SER A 548 -88.29 -61.69 -34.46
C SER A 548 -86.73 -61.62 -34.46
N THR A 549 -86.03 -60.49 -34.27
CA THR A 549 -85.82 -59.67 -33.05
C THR A 549 -85.08 -60.36 -31.88
N SER A 550 -83.86 -59.91 -31.55
CA SER A 550 -83.39 -59.42 -30.21
C SER A 550 -81.84 -59.36 -30.12
N THR A 551 -81.16 -58.33 -29.56
CA THR A 551 -81.00 -57.85 -28.15
C THR A 551 -80.37 -58.90 -27.18
N SER A 552 -79.54 -58.59 -26.16
CA SER A 552 -79.18 -57.33 -25.45
C SER A 552 -78.03 -57.53 -24.42
N THR A 553 -77.43 -56.42 -23.87
CA THR A 553 -76.94 -56.23 -22.46
C THR A 553 -75.84 -57.17 -21.86
N SER A 554 -75.11 -56.97 -20.74
CA SER A 554 -74.75 -55.90 -19.74
C SER A 554 -73.61 -56.50 -18.83
N GLY A 555 -72.96 -55.88 -17.82
CA GLY A 555 -72.86 -54.52 -17.26
C GLY A 555 -72.47 -54.48 -15.75
N ALA A 556 -71.70 -53.46 -15.29
CA ALA A 556 -71.29 -53.17 -13.89
C ALA A 556 -70.23 -54.13 -13.22
N SER A 557 -69.49 -53.83 -12.12
CA SER A 557 -69.47 -52.70 -11.15
C SER A 557 -68.09 -52.49 -10.46
N VAL A 558 -67.95 -51.40 -9.68
CA VAL A 558 -66.78 -50.86 -8.90
C VAL A 558 -66.93 -51.19 -7.38
N PRO A 559 -65.90 -51.38 -6.48
CA PRO A 559 -65.01 -50.34 -5.84
C PRO A 559 -63.53 -50.72 -5.48
N SER A 560 -62.53 -49.82 -5.65
CA SER A 560 -61.89 -48.89 -4.64
C SER A 560 -61.25 -49.57 -3.41
N SER A 561 -59.92 -49.50 -3.13
CA SER A 561 -59.17 -48.28 -2.71
C SER A 561 -57.62 -48.44 -2.58
N THR A 562 -56.85 -47.36 -2.86
CA THR A 562 -55.56 -46.88 -2.21
C THR A 562 -54.32 -47.80 -2.05
N THR A 563 -53.03 -47.43 -2.25
CA THR A 563 -52.29 -46.24 -2.80
C THR A 563 -50.79 -46.65 -3.05
N GLU A 564 -49.99 -45.79 -3.69
CA GLU A 564 -48.50 -45.77 -3.80
C GLU A 564 -47.85 -46.64 -4.91
N THR A 565 -46.76 -46.24 -5.63
CA THR A 565 -46.10 -44.92 -5.91
C THR A 565 -45.18 -45.07 -7.16
N GLU A 566 -44.91 -43.95 -7.86
CA GLU A 566 -43.81 -43.68 -8.83
C GLU A 566 -43.70 -44.30 -10.26
N MET A 567 -43.86 -43.38 -11.23
CA MET A 567 -42.95 -42.97 -12.30
C MET A 567 -42.46 -43.87 -13.47
N ALA A 568 -42.74 -43.31 -14.66
CA ALA A 568 -41.84 -43.09 -15.81
C ALA A 568 -41.63 -44.24 -16.83
N SER A 569 -42.10 -43.98 -18.05
CA SER A 569 -41.98 -44.83 -19.24
C SER A 569 -40.96 -44.29 -20.26
N THR A 570 -40.09 -45.19 -20.71
CA THR A 570 -39.48 -45.25 -22.05
C THR A 570 -40.46 -45.94 -23.04
N SER A 571 -40.29 -45.96 -24.37
CA SER A 571 -39.32 -45.34 -25.28
C SER A 571 -39.87 -45.30 -26.72
N THR A 572 -39.20 -44.47 -27.52
CA THR A 572 -39.27 -44.17 -28.95
C THR A 572 -39.29 -45.34 -29.97
N GLU A 573 -39.96 -45.04 -31.10
CA GLU A 573 -39.54 -45.26 -32.50
C GLU A 573 -39.45 -46.63 -33.19
N SER A 574 -39.50 -46.53 -34.53
CA SER A 574 -39.65 -47.59 -35.52
C SER A 574 -38.47 -47.65 -36.49
N SER A 575 -38.38 -48.77 -37.23
CA SER A 575 -38.16 -48.85 -38.70
C SER A 575 -37.04 -49.78 -39.20
N GLY A 576 -37.26 -50.27 -40.44
CA GLY A 576 -36.33 -50.97 -41.33
C GLY A 576 -37.08 -51.25 -42.64
N SER A 577 -36.74 -50.60 -43.77
CA SER A 577 -35.85 -51.09 -44.85
C SER A 577 -36.48 -52.17 -45.75
N SER A 578 -36.41 -52.19 -47.09
CA SER A 578 -35.76 -51.33 -48.12
C SER A 578 -36.02 -51.90 -49.55
N SER A 579 -35.73 -51.14 -50.63
CA SER A 579 -35.41 -51.60 -52.03
C SER A 579 -36.52 -52.32 -52.86
N SER A 580 -36.52 -52.44 -54.21
CA SER A 580 -35.99 -51.63 -55.35
C SER A 580 -36.41 -52.24 -56.72
N SER A 581 -36.32 -51.46 -57.83
CA SER A 581 -36.13 -51.86 -59.26
C SER A 581 -37.32 -52.27 -60.20
N SER A 582 -37.26 -51.77 -61.46
CA SER A 582 -37.68 -52.32 -62.81
C SER A 582 -38.96 -53.14 -63.02
N GLY A 583 -39.69 -53.11 -64.16
CA GLY A 583 -39.59 -52.32 -65.42
C GLY A 583 -40.42 -52.91 -66.60
N THR A 584 -40.88 -52.05 -67.53
CA THR A 584 -41.17 -52.28 -68.99
C THR A 584 -42.37 -53.15 -69.51
N THR A 585 -43.23 -52.54 -70.35
CA THR A 585 -44.16 -53.11 -71.41
C THR A 585 -45.27 -54.11 -71.00
N VAL A 586 -46.48 -54.13 -71.57
CA VAL A 586 -46.97 -54.23 -72.98
C VAL A 586 -48.37 -53.55 -73.07
N THR A 587 -48.64 -52.60 -73.99
CA THR A 587 -49.53 -52.69 -75.20
C THR A 587 -51.00 -53.15 -74.90
N GLU A 588 -52.10 -52.61 -75.47
CA GLU A 588 -52.32 -51.97 -76.79
C GLU A 588 -53.67 -51.18 -76.90
N THR A 589 -53.73 -50.23 -77.85
CA THR A 589 -54.93 -49.63 -78.54
C THR A 589 -56.01 -48.76 -77.84
N SER A 590 -55.91 -47.45 -78.13
CA SER A 590 -56.99 -46.47 -78.49
C SER A 590 -57.87 -46.92 -79.70
N PRO A 591 -58.97 -46.25 -80.17
CA PRO A 591 -59.33 -44.78 -80.18
C PRO A 591 -60.73 -44.44 -79.58
N SER A 592 -61.11 -43.20 -79.21
CA SER A 592 -61.21 -41.90 -79.94
C SER A 592 -62.31 -41.89 -81.04
N THR A 593 -63.09 -40.83 -81.34
CA THR A 593 -63.15 -39.41 -80.88
C THR A 593 -64.54 -38.80 -81.21
N GLU A 594 -64.89 -37.64 -80.59
CA GLU A 594 -65.63 -36.45 -81.12
C GLU A 594 -66.89 -36.50 -82.03
N GLY A 595 -67.70 -35.42 -81.93
CA GLY A 595 -68.61 -34.92 -83.00
C GLY A 595 -70.12 -35.11 -82.71
N SER A 596 -70.85 -34.18 -82.08
CA SER A 596 -71.23 -32.80 -82.48
C SER A 596 -72.47 -32.68 -83.40
N THR A 597 -73.49 -31.99 -82.88
CA THR A 597 -74.47 -31.08 -83.54
C THR A 597 -75.58 -31.57 -84.50
N SER A 598 -76.81 -31.25 -84.07
CA SER A 598 -77.88 -30.45 -84.75
C SER A 598 -78.94 -31.08 -85.68
N SER A 599 -80.20 -30.88 -85.26
CA SER A 599 -81.42 -30.44 -86.01
C SER A 599 -82.02 -31.27 -87.16
N GLY A 600 -83.35 -31.46 -87.18
CA GLY A 600 -84.06 -31.93 -88.39
C GLY A 600 -85.49 -32.52 -88.28
N THR A 601 -86.43 -31.76 -87.73
CA THR A 601 -87.92 -31.77 -87.92
C THR A 601 -88.66 -32.80 -88.84
N SER A 602 -89.77 -33.35 -88.29
CA SER A 602 -91.11 -33.67 -88.89
C SER A 602 -91.53 -35.06 -89.45
N SER A 603 -92.69 -35.51 -88.93
CA SER A 603 -93.77 -36.37 -89.50
C SER A 603 -93.47 -37.84 -89.88
N GLY A 604 -94.33 -38.84 -89.57
CA GLY A 604 -95.57 -38.86 -88.79
C GLY A 604 -96.29 -40.24 -88.80
N ALA A 605 -97.51 -40.30 -88.23
CA ALA A 605 -98.56 -41.34 -88.39
C ALA A 605 -98.65 -42.60 -87.47
N THR A 606 -99.51 -42.47 -86.43
CA THR A 606 -100.61 -43.39 -85.98
C THR A 606 -100.41 -44.74 -85.24
N SER A 607 -101.42 -45.02 -84.38
CA SER A 607 -101.79 -46.27 -83.66
C SER A 607 -101.06 -46.54 -82.33
N GLY A 608 -101.72 -46.81 -81.18
CA GLY A 608 -103.16 -46.88 -80.85
C GLY A 608 -103.38 -47.23 -79.36
N ASP A 609 -104.54 -46.87 -78.78
CA ASP A 609 -104.77 -46.83 -77.32
C ASP A 609 -104.84 -48.18 -76.58
N LYS A 610 -104.43 -48.15 -75.29
CA LYS A 610 -104.92 -49.04 -74.22
C LYS A 610 -105.18 -48.25 -72.95
N VAL A 611 -106.37 -48.41 -72.36
CA VAL A 611 -106.74 -47.81 -71.07
C VAL A 611 -106.29 -48.72 -69.94
N GLU A 612 -105.48 -48.21 -69.01
CA GLU A 612 -105.12 -48.87 -67.75
C GLU A 612 -106.05 -48.45 -66.61
N TYR A 613 -106.31 -49.37 -65.69
CA TYR A 613 -107.06 -49.14 -64.44
C TYR A 613 -106.11 -48.82 -63.29
N GLN A 614 -106.64 -48.34 -62.15
CA GLN A 614 -105.86 -48.20 -60.91
C GLN A 614 -105.20 -49.52 -60.49
N ASP A 615 -103.96 -49.43 -60.02
CA ASP A 615 -103.21 -50.55 -59.44
C ASP A 615 -102.87 -50.23 -57.97
N PRO A 616 -103.54 -50.87 -56.99
CA PRO A 616 -103.27 -50.66 -55.57
C PRO A 616 -101.82 -50.91 -55.15
N ALA A 617 -101.10 -51.80 -55.86
CA ALA A 617 -99.69 -52.06 -55.58
C ALA A 617 -98.80 -50.89 -56.02
N LYS A 618 -99.16 -50.17 -57.10
CA LYS A 618 -98.45 -48.95 -57.51
C LYS A 618 -98.73 -47.78 -56.59
N ILE A 619 -99.97 -47.63 -56.10
CA ILE A 619 -100.34 -46.57 -55.16
C ILE A 619 -99.53 -46.71 -53.86
N ALA A 620 -99.58 -47.89 -53.22
CA ALA A 620 -98.79 -48.15 -52.01
C ALA A 620 -97.27 -48.00 -52.24
N TYR A 621 -96.77 -48.43 -53.41
CA TYR A 621 -95.37 -48.21 -53.78
C TYR A 621 -95.01 -46.72 -53.94
N TYR A 622 -95.87 -45.90 -54.53
CA TYR A 622 -95.63 -44.45 -54.64
C TYR A 622 -95.74 -43.74 -53.30
N GLU A 623 -96.64 -44.16 -52.40
CA GLU A 623 -96.72 -43.66 -51.02
C GLU A 623 -95.44 -43.97 -50.23
N ASP A 624 -94.97 -45.23 -50.26
CA ASP A 624 -93.68 -45.64 -49.65
C ASP A 624 -92.51 -44.80 -50.20
N GLN A 625 -92.43 -44.62 -51.52
CA GLN A 625 -91.38 -43.81 -52.16
C GLN A 625 -91.47 -42.32 -51.78
N ILE A 626 -92.67 -41.78 -51.55
CA ILE A 626 -92.87 -40.41 -51.05
C ILE A 626 -92.38 -40.29 -49.60
N GLU A 627 -92.67 -41.25 -48.72
CA GLU A 627 -92.20 -41.23 -47.34
C GLU A 627 -90.67 -41.40 -47.26
N GLU A 628 -90.10 -42.31 -48.05
CA GLU A 628 -88.66 -42.52 -48.17
C GLU A 628 -87.93 -41.28 -48.71
N THR A 629 -88.51 -40.61 -49.72
CA THR A 629 -87.97 -39.34 -50.24
C THR A 629 -88.07 -38.21 -49.20
N LYS A 630 -89.16 -38.13 -48.43
CA LYS A 630 -89.30 -37.15 -47.31
C LYS A 630 -88.29 -37.38 -46.19
N LYS A 631 -87.99 -38.64 -45.85
CA LYS A 631 -86.89 -39.00 -44.91
C LYS A 631 -85.53 -38.59 -45.48
N THR A 632 -85.30 -38.82 -46.77
CA THR A 632 -84.07 -38.44 -47.47
C THR A 632 -83.84 -36.92 -47.46
N ILE A 633 -84.87 -36.13 -47.81
CA ILE A 633 -84.83 -34.65 -47.74
C ILE A 633 -84.52 -34.16 -46.32
N THR A 634 -85.10 -34.80 -45.29
CA THR A 634 -84.84 -34.43 -43.88
C THR A 634 -83.40 -34.73 -43.47
N SER A 635 -82.84 -35.85 -43.93
CA SER A 635 -81.43 -36.21 -43.70
C SER A 635 -80.49 -35.23 -44.41
N LEU A 636 -80.74 -34.93 -45.68
CA LEU A 636 -79.94 -33.99 -46.48
C LEU A 636 -79.97 -32.56 -45.89
N ASN A 637 -81.13 -32.06 -45.45
CA ASN A 637 -81.21 -30.78 -44.73
C ASN A 637 -80.33 -30.76 -43.46
N THR A 638 -80.32 -31.85 -42.67
CA THR A 638 -79.46 -31.94 -41.48
C THR A 638 -77.97 -31.93 -41.86
N GLN A 639 -77.59 -32.73 -42.86
CA GLN A 639 -76.21 -32.80 -43.35
C GLN A 639 -75.73 -31.45 -43.91
N LEU A 640 -76.60 -30.69 -44.59
CA LEU A 640 -76.31 -29.38 -45.15
C LEU A 640 -76.07 -28.32 -44.05
N VAL A 641 -76.82 -28.36 -42.95
CA VAL A 641 -76.59 -27.48 -41.76
C VAL A 641 -75.27 -27.81 -41.06
N ASP A 642 -74.90 -29.08 -40.94
CA ASP A 642 -73.62 -29.44 -40.34
C ASP A 642 -72.44 -29.16 -41.28
N GLN A 643 -72.60 -29.36 -42.59
CA GLN A 643 -71.60 -29.01 -43.59
C GLN A 643 -71.39 -27.48 -43.71
N GLN A 644 -72.44 -26.67 -43.50
CA GLN A 644 -72.32 -25.21 -43.41
C GLN A 644 -71.33 -24.79 -42.29
N LYS A 645 -71.42 -25.41 -41.11
CA LYS A 645 -70.48 -25.15 -40.00
C LYS A 645 -69.04 -25.53 -40.36
N VAL A 646 -68.86 -26.61 -41.15
CA VAL A 646 -67.53 -27.02 -41.66
C VAL A 646 -66.98 -25.99 -42.65
N VAL A 647 -67.82 -25.39 -43.50
CA VAL A 647 -67.43 -24.29 -44.40
C VAL A 647 -67.09 -23.02 -43.60
N GLU A 648 -67.84 -22.71 -42.54
CA GLU A 648 -67.57 -21.57 -41.64
C GLU A 648 -66.26 -21.71 -40.86
N ASP A 649 -65.99 -22.87 -40.24
CA ASP A 649 -64.67 -23.12 -39.64
C ASP A 649 -63.57 -23.07 -40.71
N ALA A 650 -63.74 -23.71 -41.88
CA ALA A 650 -62.72 -23.66 -42.93
C ALA A 650 -62.41 -22.22 -43.38
N ASN A 651 -63.42 -21.33 -43.47
CA ASN A 651 -63.23 -19.89 -43.72
C ASN A 651 -62.46 -19.20 -42.58
N TYR A 652 -62.80 -19.48 -41.32
CA TYR A 652 -62.08 -18.96 -40.16
C TYR A 652 -60.61 -19.44 -40.13
N GLN A 653 -60.36 -20.72 -40.38
CA GLN A 653 -59.00 -21.28 -40.44
C GLN A 653 -58.16 -20.66 -41.56
N VAL A 654 -58.76 -20.35 -42.72
CA VAL A 654 -58.09 -19.60 -43.81
C VAL A 654 -57.78 -18.16 -43.38
N SER A 655 -58.69 -17.47 -42.69
CA SER A 655 -58.43 -16.09 -42.24
C SER A 655 -57.33 -16.02 -41.17
N VAL A 656 -57.30 -16.97 -40.22
CA VAL A 656 -56.22 -17.13 -39.23
C VAL A 656 -54.88 -17.41 -39.91
N ALA A 657 -54.84 -18.33 -40.89
CA ALA A 657 -53.60 -18.63 -41.62
C ALA A 657 -53.08 -17.43 -42.43
N LYS A 658 -53.98 -16.67 -43.08
CA LYS A 658 -53.60 -15.44 -43.81
C LYS A 658 -53.12 -14.35 -42.85
N SER A 659 -53.78 -14.18 -41.71
CA SER A 659 -53.35 -13.25 -40.65
C SER A 659 -51.94 -13.58 -40.15
N ALA A 660 -51.59 -14.86 -40.00
CA ALA A 660 -50.24 -15.27 -39.62
C ALA A 660 -49.17 -14.88 -40.67
N VAL A 661 -49.48 -14.98 -41.97
CA VAL A 661 -48.58 -14.50 -43.05
C VAL A 661 -48.43 -12.98 -43.00
N SER A 662 -49.52 -12.22 -42.92
CA SER A 662 -49.48 -10.75 -42.86
C SER A 662 -48.78 -10.23 -41.60
N ASN A 663 -48.95 -10.91 -40.45
CA ASN A 663 -48.21 -10.61 -39.22
C ASN A 663 -46.71 -10.85 -39.43
N TYR A 664 -46.30 -11.97 -40.02
CA TYR A 664 -44.88 -12.21 -40.33
C TYR A 664 -44.30 -11.14 -41.26
N GLU A 665 -45.03 -10.73 -42.31
CA GLU A 665 -44.61 -9.66 -43.22
C GLU A 665 -44.46 -8.30 -42.50
N TYR A 666 -45.37 -7.99 -41.56
CA TYR A 666 -45.26 -6.82 -40.69
C TYR A 666 -44.01 -6.86 -39.78
N LEU A 667 -43.68 -8.02 -39.20
CA LEU A 667 -42.48 -8.19 -38.38
C LEU A 667 -41.20 -8.06 -39.23
N VAL A 668 -41.18 -8.59 -40.46
CA VAL A 668 -40.05 -8.44 -41.41
C VAL A 668 -39.86 -6.98 -41.84
N ALA A 669 -40.94 -6.22 -42.02
CA ALA A 669 -40.88 -4.79 -42.30
C ALA A 669 -40.38 -3.96 -41.09
N ASN A 670 -40.61 -4.45 -39.87
CA ASN A 670 -40.21 -3.81 -38.60
C ASN A 670 -39.23 -4.71 -37.83
N PRO A 671 -38.02 -4.96 -38.36
CA PRO A 671 -37.08 -5.92 -37.77
C PRO A 671 -36.57 -5.43 -36.40
N PRO A 672 -36.12 -6.34 -35.53
CA PRO A 672 -35.49 -6.00 -34.27
C PRO A 672 -34.20 -5.21 -34.48
N TYR A 673 -34.00 -4.22 -33.62
CA TYR A 673 -32.78 -3.45 -33.54
C TYR A 673 -32.29 -3.45 -32.09
N ILE A 674 -31.11 -4.03 -31.88
CA ILE A 674 -30.44 -4.10 -30.57
C ILE A 674 -29.26 -3.12 -30.62
N GLU A 675 -29.18 -2.27 -29.62
CA GLU A 675 -28.10 -1.31 -29.43
C GLU A 675 -27.49 -1.56 -28.05
N ILE A 676 -26.19 -1.81 -28.02
CA ILE A 676 -25.41 -1.97 -26.79
C ILE A 676 -24.43 -0.81 -26.70
N GLU A 677 -24.43 -0.11 -25.59
CA GLU A 677 -23.61 1.08 -25.37
C GLU A 677 -22.74 0.90 -24.11
N THR A 678 -21.46 1.25 -24.20
CA THR A 678 -20.53 1.33 -23.06
C THR A 678 -20.16 2.79 -22.82
N ASP A 679 -20.23 3.24 -21.55
CA ASP A 679 -19.87 4.60 -21.12
C ASP A 679 -19.05 4.63 -19.82
N LYS A 680 -18.29 5.71 -19.62
CA LYS A 680 -17.45 6.00 -18.45
C LYS A 680 -18.29 6.38 -17.24
N VAL A 681 -18.31 5.50 -16.24
CA VAL A 681 -18.80 5.87 -14.89
C VAL A 681 -17.97 7.01 -14.34
N LYS A 682 -18.60 8.13 -14.00
CA LYS A 682 -17.95 9.24 -13.27
C LYS A 682 -18.38 9.25 -11.81
N SER A 683 -17.44 9.46 -10.91
CA SER A 683 -17.72 9.71 -9.49
C SER A 683 -18.41 11.06 -9.31
N TYR A 684 -18.97 11.30 -8.12
CA TYR A 684 -19.58 12.60 -7.75
C TYR A 684 -18.64 13.80 -7.98
N TRP A 685 -17.32 13.57 -7.89
CA TRP A 685 -16.28 14.58 -8.08
C TRP A 685 -15.79 14.71 -9.54
N GLY A 686 -16.40 13.97 -10.49
CA GLY A 686 -16.12 14.05 -11.93
C GLY A 686 -15.05 13.09 -12.47
N PHE A 687 -14.43 12.27 -11.61
CA PHE A 687 -13.37 11.33 -12.01
C PHE A 687 -13.93 10.05 -12.63
N THR A 688 -13.29 9.55 -13.69
CA THR A 688 -13.66 8.25 -14.29
C THR A 688 -13.26 7.10 -13.35
N SER A 689 -14.24 6.28 -12.97
CA SER A 689 -14.01 5.01 -12.26
C SER A 689 -13.50 3.96 -13.24
N TYR A 690 -12.36 3.34 -12.90
CA TYR A 690 -11.76 2.29 -13.73
C TYR A 690 -12.21 0.88 -13.31
N ASP A 691 -12.75 0.73 -12.10
CA ASP A 691 -13.36 -0.49 -11.56
C ASP A 691 -14.79 -0.73 -12.05
N LYS A 692 -15.42 0.26 -12.71
CA LYS A 692 -16.81 0.23 -13.19
C LYS A 692 -16.92 0.63 -14.66
N LEU A 693 -18.03 0.25 -15.29
CA LEU A 693 -18.41 0.59 -16.66
C LEU A 693 -19.94 0.65 -16.73
N ASP A 694 -20.51 1.75 -17.22
CA ASP A 694 -21.96 1.80 -17.49
C ASP A 694 -22.21 1.11 -18.84
N PHE A 695 -23.27 0.31 -18.89
CA PHE A 695 -23.52 -0.68 -19.94
C PHE A 695 -25.01 -0.72 -20.24
N GLN A 696 -25.42 -0.19 -21.38
CA GLN A 696 -26.83 -0.07 -21.74
C GLN A 696 -27.20 -1.05 -22.84
N VAL A 697 -28.36 -1.69 -22.71
CA VAL A 697 -28.93 -2.59 -23.71
C VAL A 697 -30.31 -2.08 -24.09
N ARG A 698 -30.47 -1.63 -25.34
CA ARG A 698 -31.72 -1.11 -25.89
C ARG A 698 -32.23 -2.04 -26.98
N VAL A 699 -33.46 -2.56 -26.85
CA VAL A 699 -34.07 -3.45 -27.84
C VAL A 699 -35.34 -2.82 -28.41
N LYS A 700 -35.22 -2.24 -29.61
CA LYS A 700 -36.37 -1.74 -30.40
C LYS A 700 -36.99 -2.89 -31.18
N ASN A 701 -38.32 -2.89 -31.30
CA ASN A 701 -39.11 -3.94 -31.94
C ASN A 701 -38.85 -5.35 -31.37
N ALA A 702 -38.71 -5.48 -30.04
CA ALA A 702 -38.42 -6.75 -29.38
C ALA A 702 -39.43 -7.86 -29.73
N GLY A 703 -40.70 -7.53 -29.98
CA GLY A 703 -41.72 -8.48 -30.45
C GLY A 703 -41.43 -9.15 -31.79
N SER A 704 -40.56 -8.56 -32.63
CA SER A 704 -40.11 -9.12 -33.92
C SER A 704 -38.93 -10.11 -33.78
N LEU A 705 -38.41 -10.36 -32.57
CA LEU A 705 -37.35 -11.34 -32.31
C LEU A 705 -37.90 -12.78 -32.39
N ILE A 706 -38.08 -13.26 -33.62
CA ILE A 706 -38.52 -14.63 -33.91
C ILE A 706 -37.42 -15.45 -34.59
N GLY A 707 -37.26 -16.68 -34.11
CA GLY A 707 -36.31 -17.68 -34.57
C GLY A 707 -36.66 -18.30 -35.92
N LYS A 708 -35.76 -19.16 -36.41
CA LYS A 708 -35.89 -19.84 -37.71
C LYS A 708 -37.14 -20.70 -37.87
N ASP A 709 -37.79 -21.07 -36.78
CA ASP A 709 -38.99 -21.88 -36.64
C ASP A 709 -40.25 -21.06 -36.26
N GLY A 710 -40.12 -19.74 -36.10
CA GLY A 710 -41.19 -18.84 -35.67
C GLY A 710 -41.36 -18.67 -34.16
N THR A 711 -40.55 -19.35 -33.32
CA THR A 711 -40.59 -19.17 -31.86
C THR A 711 -40.02 -17.80 -31.45
N LYS A 712 -40.51 -17.20 -30.36
CA LYS A 712 -39.90 -16.00 -29.79
C LYS A 712 -38.55 -16.35 -29.16
N ILE A 713 -37.48 -15.64 -29.53
CA ILE A 713 -36.12 -15.85 -28.99
C ILE A 713 -35.64 -14.57 -28.31
N ALA A 714 -35.43 -14.64 -26.99
CA ALA A 714 -34.85 -13.52 -26.24
C ALA A 714 -33.32 -13.46 -26.44
N PRO A 715 -32.71 -12.26 -26.37
CA PRO A 715 -31.27 -12.12 -26.51
C PRO A 715 -30.53 -12.66 -25.28
N VAL A 716 -29.35 -13.24 -25.50
CA VAL A 716 -28.34 -13.47 -24.47
C VAL A 716 -27.15 -12.56 -24.76
N VAL A 717 -26.76 -11.74 -23.77
CA VAL A 717 -25.60 -10.83 -23.90
C VAL A 717 -24.49 -11.31 -22.98
N GLY A 718 -23.50 -11.97 -23.54
CA GLY A 718 -22.24 -12.33 -22.86
C GLY A 718 -21.30 -11.13 -22.81
N VAL A 719 -20.70 -10.90 -21.64
CA VAL A 719 -19.68 -9.87 -21.41
C VAL A 719 -18.47 -10.53 -20.78
N GLN A 720 -17.34 -10.47 -21.48
CA GLN A 720 -16.01 -10.81 -20.95
C GLN A 720 -15.32 -9.51 -20.58
N ALA A 721 -15.07 -9.28 -19.29
CA ALA A 721 -14.23 -8.19 -18.84
C ALA A 721 -12.75 -8.52 -19.04
N TYR A 722 -11.94 -7.49 -19.33
CA TYR A 722 -10.48 -7.60 -19.33
C TYR A 722 -9.90 -6.90 -18.11
N ASP A 723 -8.95 -7.56 -17.45
CA ASP A 723 -8.15 -7.03 -16.34
C ASP A 723 -6.65 -7.23 -16.63
N GLY A 724 -5.78 -7.07 -15.62
CA GLY A 724 -4.35 -7.30 -15.75
C GLY A 724 -3.93 -8.75 -16.07
N THR A 725 -4.86 -9.71 -16.16
CA THR A 725 -4.58 -11.09 -16.63
C THR A 725 -4.69 -11.25 -18.15
N TYR A 726 -5.13 -10.21 -18.86
CA TYR A 726 -5.21 -10.17 -20.32
C TYR A 726 -4.26 -9.13 -20.92
N TRP A 727 -3.63 -9.53 -22.03
CA TRP A 727 -2.84 -8.64 -22.88
C TRP A 727 -3.23 -8.88 -24.33
N ARG A 728 -3.54 -7.79 -25.05
CA ARG A 728 -4.00 -7.87 -26.44
C ARG A 728 -5.11 -8.89 -26.63
N SER A 729 -6.19 -8.72 -25.85
CA SER A 729 -7.39 -9.55 -25.87
C SER A 729 -7.18 -11.04 -25.53
N ASN A 730 -5.94 -11.46 -25.30
CA ASN A 730 -5.51 -12.83 -25.06
C ASN A 730 -5.14 -13.00 -23.57
N PRO A 731 -5.47 -14.15 -22.96
CA PRO A 731 -5.07 -14.42 -21.58
C PRO A 731 -3.55 -14.62 -21.51
N ILE A 732 -2.90 -13.98 -20.54
CA ILE A 732 -1.44 -14.08 -20.33
C ILE A 732 -1.06 -15.49 -19.82
N VAL A 733 -2.00 -16.20 -19.18
CA VAL A 733 -1.82 -17.54 -18.63
C VAL A 733 -3.06 -18.40 -18.93
N ASN A 734 -2.86 -19.68 -19.23
CA ASN A 734 -3.91 -20.67 -19.45
C ASN A 734 -4.08 -21.54 -18.18
N PRO A 735 -5.29 -21.72 -17.61
CA PRO A 735 -6.58 -21.16 -18.05
C PRO A 735 -6.75 -19.67 -17.75
N ALA A 736 -7.52 -19.03 -18.64
CA ALA A 736 -7.97 -17.65 -18.49
C ALA A 736 -8.87 -17.49 -17.25
N ASN A 737 -8.98 -16.26 -16.72
CA ASN A 737 -9.86 -15.99 -15.59
C ASN A 737 -11.35 -16.02 -15.99
N ALA A 738 -11.95 -17.21 -15.92
CA ALA A 738 -13.36 -17.45 -16.24
C ALA A 738 -14.34 -16.67 -15.35
N ASN A 739 -13.92 -16.15 -14.19
CA ASN A 739 -14.76 -15.34 -13.32
C ASN A 739 -15.08 -13.94 -13.90
N LEU A 740 -14.34 -13.51 -14.91
CA LEU A 740 -14.54 -12.24 -15.62
C LEU A 740 -15.54 -12.35 -16.79
N LEU A 741 -16.04 -13.56 -17.06
CA LEU A 741 -17.14 -13.80 -17.98
C LEU A 741 -18.48 -13.80 -17.22
N GLY A 742 -19.48 -13.13 -17.79
CA GLY A 742 -20.85 -13.11 -17.30
C GLY A 742 -21.84 -13.02 -18.45
N TYR A 743 -23.05 -13.55 -18.28
CA TYR A 743 -24.12 -13.51 -19.28
C TYR A 743 -25.38 -12.85 -18.71
N LEU A 744 -25.95 -11.93 -19.47
CA LEU A 744 -27.26 -11.34 -19.24
C LEU A 744 -28.28 -12.11 -20.09
N ASN A 745 -28.95 -13.07 -19.45
CA ASN A 745 -29.95 -13.93 -20.07
C ASN A 745 -31.35 -13.28 -19.99
N PHE A 746 -31.75 -12.54 -21.02
CA PHE A 746 -33.09 -11.94 -21.08
C PHE A 746 -34.17 -13.00 -21.30
N LYS A 747 -35.41 -12.70 -20.91
CA LYS A 747 -36.58 -13.55 -21.15
C LYS A 747 -37.74 -12.69 -21.62
N PHE A 748 -38.63 -13.22 -22.45
CA PHE A 748 -39.90 -12.54 -22.73
C PHE A 748 -40.81 -12.58 -21.50
N ASP A 749 -41.48 -11.47 -21.25
CA ASP A 749 -42.68 -11.45 -20.41
C ASP A 749 -43.82 -12.17 -21.14
N GLY A 750 -44.52 -13.06 -20.45
CA GLY A 750 -45.32 -14.14 -21.07
C GLY A 750 -46.54 -13.67 -21.87
N THR A 751 -46.95 -12.41 -21.70
CA THR A 751 -48.13 -11.81 -22.33
C THR A 751 -47.82 -10.60 -23.20
N THR A 752 -46.59 -10.08 -23.19
CA THR A 752 -46.21 -8.84 -23.88
C THR A 752 -45.10 -9.05 -24.91
N SER A 753 -44.74 -7.97 -25.62
CA SER A 753 -43.54 -7.91 -26.47
C SER A 753 -42.32 -7.35 -25.71
N ASN A 754 -42.36 -7.33 -24.38
CA ASN A 754 -41.30 -6.81 -23.54
C ASN A 754 -40.37 -7.93 -23.04
N LEU A 755 -39.12 -7.53 -22.76
CA LEU A 755 -38.09 -8.37 -22.18
C LEU A 755 -37.98 -8.07 -20.68
N ASN A 756 -37.96 -9.12 -19.88
CA ASN A 756 -37.59 -9.09 -18.47
C ASN A 756 -36.05 -9.12 -18.38
N PRO A 757 -35.41 -8.09 -17.77
CA PRO A 757 -33.97 -8.06 -17.60
C PRO A 757 -33.53 -9.01 -16.48
N PRO A 758 -32.33 -9.62 -16.59
CA PRO A 758 -31.67 -10.26 -15.45
C PRO A 758 -31.09 -9.20 -14.50
N ASN A 759 -31.28 -9.38 -13.18
CA ASN A 759 -30.75 -8.48 -12.16
C ASN A 759 -29.31 -8.82 -11.71
N ALA A 760 -28.69 -9.83 -12.34
CA ALA A 760 -27.35 -10.33 -12.03
C ALA A 760 -26.79 -11.11 -13.23
N VAL A 761 -25.46 -11.32 -13.28
CA VAL A 761 -24.82 -12.12 -14.33
C VAL A 761 -24.85 -13.62 -14.00
N SER A 762 -25.08 -14.45 -15.01
CA SER A 762 -24.86 -15.90 -14.95
C SER A 762 -23.46 -16.27 -15.48
N ARG A 763 -22.89 -17.39 -15.06
CA ARG A 763 -21.53 -17.83 -15.51
C ARG A 763 -21.56 -18.64 -16.81
N THR A 764 -22.73 -19.11 -17.23
CA THR A 764 -22.96 -19.73 -18.54
C THR A 764 -24.28 -19.25 -19.14
N PRO A 765 -24.50 -19.36 -20.46
CA PRO A 765 -25.74 -18.93 -21.12
C PRO A 765 -27.03 -19.56 -20.60
N ALA A 766 -26.93 -20.65 -19.81
CA ALA A 766 -28.08 -21.40 -19.29
C ALA A 766 -28.13 -21.51 -17.74
N SER A 767 -27.13 -20.99 -17.01
CA SER A 767 -27.12 -21.09 -15.54
C SER A 767 -28.00 -20.04 -14.86
N THR A 768 -28.31 -20.28 -13.59
CA THR A 768 -28.81 -19.24 -12.68
C THR A 768 -27.80 -18.09 -12.56
N ALA A 769 -28.32 -16.90 -12.23
CA ALA A 769 -27.51 -15.70 -12.03
C ALA A 769 -26.93 -15.65 -10.61
N GLU A 770 -25.69 -15.20 -10.48
CA GLU A 770 -24.97 -15.00 -9.22
C GLU A 770 -25.02 -13.51 -8.86
N SER A 771 -25.78 -13.13 -7.82
CA SER A 771 -25.73 -11.75 -7.33
C SER A 771 -24.40 -11.49 -6.62
N LEU A 772 -23.76 -10.39 -6.99
CA LEU A 772 -22.59 -9.86 -6.32
C LEU A 772 -22.94 -8.46 -5.82
N ASN A 773 -22.48 -8.13 -4.61
CA ASN A 773 -22.63 -6.78 -4.09
C ASN A 773 -21.53 -5.89 -4.68
N GLU A 774 -21.92 -4.77 -5.26
CA GLU A 774 -21.04 -3.63 -5.51
C GLU A 774 -20.55 -3.13 -4.14
N GLY A 775 -19.32 -3.49 -3.77
CA GLY A 775 -18.81 -3.28 -2.41
C GLY A 775 -18.80 -1.81 -2.02
N GLY A 776 -19.09 -1.50 -0.74
CA GLY A 776 -19.23 -0.13 -0.23
C GLY A 776 -17.95 0.73 -0.19
N THR A 777 -16.87 0.31 -0.85
CA THR A 777 -15.63 1.08 -0.98
C THR A 777 -15.62 1.80 -2.33
N ASP A 778 -15.50 3.13 -2.31
CA ASP A 778 -15.27 3.92 -3.53
C ASP A 778 -13.81 3.76 -3.98
N TRP A 779 -13.55 2.73 -4.78
CA TRP A 779 -12.22 2.43 -5.31
C TRP A 779 -11.69 3.54 -6.22
N ALA A 780 -12.57 4.29 -6.90
CA ALA A 780 -12.17 5.42 -7.72
C ALA A 780 -11.66 6.58 -6.86
N LYS A 781 -12.34 6.89 -5.75
CA LYS A 781 -11.86 7.88 -4.79
C LYS A 781 -10.56 7.43 -4.10
N LEU A 782 -10.48 6.17 -3.69
CA LEU A 782 -9.24 5.63 -3.11
C LEU A 782 -8.06 5.71 -4.10
N ALA A 783 -8.27 5.31 -5.36
CA ALA A 783 -7.22 5.41 -6.39
C ALA A 783 -6.77 6.86 -6.63
N GLU A 784 -7.70 7.81 -6.63
CA GLU A 784 -7.40 9.25 -6.71
C GLU A 784 -6.59 9.73 -5.50
N ASP A 785 -6.98 9.37 -4.28
CA ASP A 785 -6.25 9.74 -3.05
C ASP A 785 -4.84 9.12 -3.01
N CYS A 786 -4.69 7.90 -3.53
CA CYS A 786 -3.39 7.25 -3.72
C CYS A 786 -2.51 7.94 -4.77
N GLU A 787 -3.10 8.36 -5.89
CA GLU A 787 -2.38 9.01 -6.98
C GLU A 787 -2.04 10.48 -6.64
N ASN A 788 -2.90 11.18 -5.90
CA ASN A 788 -2.60 12.47 -5.28
C ASN A 788 -1.48 12.34 -4.23
N ALA A 789 -1.50 11.28 -3.41
CA ALA A 789 -0.43 11.00 -2.45
C ALA A 789 0.91 10.70 -3.14
N ARG A 790 0.91 9.99 -4.28
CA ARG A 790 2.07 9.76 -5.14
C ARG A 790 2.57 11.04 -5.83
N ASN A 791 1.69 11.85 -6.41
CA ASN A 791 2.08 13.08 -7.09
C ASN A 791 2.54 14.19 -6.11
N ALA A 792 2.12 14.11 -4.84
CA ALA A 792 2.72 14.88 -3.75
C ALA A 792 4.14 14.41 -3.35
N GLN A 793 4.65 13.30 -3.91
CA GLN A 793 6.05 12.88 -3.77
C GLN A 793 6.91 13.64 -4.79
N SER A 794 7.40 14.81 -4.39
CA SER A 794 8.58 15.40 -5.04
C SER A 794 9.69 14.35 -5.11
N SER A 795 10.43 14.28 -6.22
CA SER A 795 11.39 13.21 -6.57
C SER A 795 12.67 13.09 -5.69
N GLN A 796 12.62 13.53 -4.44
CA GLN A 796 13.56 13.17 -3.39
C GLN A 796 12.83 12.27 -2.38
N SER A 797 13.51 11.26 -1.83
CA SER A 797 12.91 10.15 -1.06
C SER A 797 12.04 10.55 0.14
N PHE A 798 12.06 11.81 0.56
CA PHE A 798 11.24 12.39 1.62
C PHE A 798 10.89 13.85 1.30
N GLY A 799 9.68 14.27 1.67
CA GLY A 799 9.26 15.68 1.54
C GLY A 799 9.98 16.61 2.53
N GLY A 800 9.91 17.92 2.29
CA GLY A 800 10.49 18.92 3.20
C GLY A 800 9.56 19.29 4.35
N ALA A 801 10.08 19.30 5.58
CA ALA A 801 9.39 19.86 6.75
C ALA A 801 10.04 21.16 7.24
N GLY A 802 9.22 22.04 7.82
CA GLY A 802 9.69 23.25 8.50
C GLY A 802 10.48 22.90 9.77
N TRP A 803 11.41 23.78 10.15
CA TRP A 803 12.29 23.54 11.31
C TRP A 803 11.57 23.50 12.66
N ASN A 804 10.35 24.04 12.73
CA ASN A 804 9.47 24.05 13.88
C ASN A 804 8.52 22.83 13.95
N THR A 805 8.45 22.00 12.90
CA THR A 805 7.68 20.75 12.92
C THR A 805 8.28 19.79 13.95
N SER A 806 7.46 19.21 14.83
CA SER A 806 7.91 18.17 15.76
C SER A 806 7.49 16.79 15.27
N PHE A 807 8.44 15.84 15.23
CA PHE A 807 8.20 14.44 14.88
C PHE A 807 8.22 13.53 16.12
N ALA A 808 8.58 14.06 17.29
CA ALA A 808 8.54 13.34 18.55
C ALA A 808 7.21 12.58 18.80
N PRO A 809 6.01 13.12 18.47
CA PRO A 809 4.76 12.38 18.63
C PRO A 809 4.68 11.08 17.80
N SER A 810 5.42 10.95 16.70
CA SER A 810 5.49 9.73 15.87
C SER A 810 6.75 8.90 16.12
N THR A 811 7.56 9.20 17.15
CA THR A 811 8.78 8.46 17.49
C THR A 811 8.55 6.95 17.55
N ARG A 812 7.54 6.45 18.29
CA ARG A 812 7.36 4.99 18.41
C ARG A 812 7.06 4.33 17.07
N THR A 813 6.34 4.99 16.17
CA THR A 813 6.14 4.51 14.79
C THR A 813 7.47 4.50 14.03
N SER A 814 8.23 5.60 14.07
CA SER A 814 9.53 5.72 13.37
C SER A 814 10.58 4.74 13.88
N TRP A 815 10.56 4.39 15.16
CA TRP A 815 11.50 3.45 15.79
C TRP A 815 11.04 1.99 15.70
N ASN A 816 9.87 1.70 15.13
CA ASN A 816 9.30 0.35 14.99
C ASN A 816 9.37 -0.15 13.53
N PHE A 817 10.58 -0.11 12.97
CA PHE A 817 10.89 -0.38 11.57
C PHE A 817 11.28 -1.84 11.25
N ALA A 818 11.41 -2.72 12.25
CA ALA A 818 11.98 -4.07 12.08
C ALA A 818 11.49 -5.10 13.12
N GLY A 819 10.17 -5.33 13.18
CA GLY A 819 9.56 -6.32 14.08
C GLY A 819 8.47 -7.15 13.40
N GLY A 820 8.68 -8.47 13.33
CA GLY A 820 7.69 -9.47 12.90
C GLY A 820 7.26 -9.40 11.42
N GLU A 821 6.35 -10.29 11.04
CA GLU A 821 5.68 -10.28 9.72
C GLU A 821 4.53 -9.24 9.66
N GLU A 822 4.22 -8.57 10.77
CA GLU A 822 3.07 -7.67 10.92
C GLU A 822 3.50 -6.20 11.14
N VAL A 823 3.52 -5.44 10.04
CA VAL A 823 3.69 -3.99 10.08
C VAL A 823 2.52 -3.34 10.84
N GLY A 824 2.82 -2.67 11.96
CA GLY A 824 1.86 -1.84 12.70
C GLY A 824 1.61 -2.23 14.17
N LYS A 825 2.09 -3.38 14.65
CA LYS A 825 2.03 -3.74 16.07
C LYS A 825 3.13 -3.04 16.87
N ASP A 826 2.79 -2.39 17.99
CA ASP A 826 3.74 -1.73 18.90
C ASP A 826 3.66 -2.34 20.32
N PRO A 827 4.70 -3.04 20.82
CA PRO A 827 6.00 -3.28 20.18
C PRO A 827 5.92 -4.29 19.01
N GLY A 828 6.85 -4.19 18.05
CA GLY A 828 6.90 -5.10 16.89
C GLY A 828 7.37 -6.51 17.23
N LEU A 829 8.04 -6.68 18.38
CA LEU A 829 8.33 -7.97 19.00
C LEU A 829 7.99 -7.89 20.50
N PRO A 830 7.16 -8.78 21.07
CA PRO A 830 6.80 -8.71 22.50
C PRO A 830 7.99 -9.02 23.41
N SER A 831 8.85 -9.96 23.02
CA SER A 831 10.09 -10.29 23.71
C SER A 831 11.21 -10.69 22.75
N LEU A 832 12.45 -10.54 23.22
CA LEU A 832 13.67 -11.03 22.59
C LEU A 832 14.56 -11.61 23.69
N GLU A 833 14.86 -12.90 23.59
CA GLU A 833 15.76 -13.60 24.50
C GLU A 833 17.13 -13.77 23.83
N ILE A 834 18.17 -13.26 24.49
CA ILE A 834 19.56 -13.40 24.07
C ILE A 834 20.15 -14.51 24.92
N VAL A 835 20.27 -15.69 24.31
CA VAL A 835 20.62 -16.98 24.94
C VAL A 835 21.86 -17.56 24.25
N ASN A 836 22.79 -18.12 25.04
CA ASN A 836 24.05 -18.71 24.59
C ASN A 836 24.90 -17.78 23.68
N SER A 837 24.79 -16.46 23.85
CA SER A 837 25.57 -15.47 23.10
C SER A 837 26.96 -15.30 23.72
N THR A 838 27.95 -15.92 23.08
CA THR A 838 29.36 -15.92 23.48
C THR A 838 30.22 -15.29 22.39
N ARG A 839 31.50 -15.00 22.66
CA ARG A 839 32.40 -14.38 21.66
C ARG A 839 32.48 -15.15 20.32
N SER A 840 32.24 -16.46 20.30
CA SER A 840 32.24 -17.29 19.08
C SER A 840 30.87 -17.49 18.43
N THR A 841 29.76 -17.25 19.15
CA THR A 841 28.38 -17.45 18.68
C THR A 841 27.62 -16.14 18.45
N ALA A 842 28.09 -15.03 19.01
CA ALA A 842 27.45 -13.72 18.91
C ALA A 842 27.39 -13.20 17.47
N THR A 843 26.24 -12.62 17.12
CA THR A 843 26.04 -11.89 15.87
C THR A 843 25.66 -10.44 16.20
N PHE A 844 26.02 -9.51 15.31
CA PHE A 844 25.62 -8.11 15.48
C PHE A 844 24.13 -7.95 15.12
N GLN A 845 23.29 -7.70 16.11
CA GLN A 845 21.86 -7.55 15.92
C GLN A 845 21.47 -6.07 15.76
N VAL A 846 20.43 -5.80 14.97
CA VAL A 846 19.74 -4.51 14.95
C VAL A 846 18.27 -4.80 15.23
N ARG A 847 17.72 -4.22 16.29
CA ARG A 847 16.36 -4.50 16.77
C ARG A 847 15.62 -3.18 16.95
N SER A 848 14.47 -3.05 16.28
CA SER A 848 13.48 -2.02 16.57
C SER A 848 12.81 -2.28 17.92
N ILE A 849 11.78 -1.50 18.27
CA ILE A 849 11.09 -1.60 19.56
C ILE A 849 10.67 -3.05 19.90
N VAL A 850 11.34 -3.62 20.91
CA VAL A 850 10.99 -4.89 21.57
C VAL A 850 10.33 -4.59 22.92
N GLY A 851 9.28 -5.33 23.30
CA GLY A 851 8.64 -5.20 24.60
C GLY A 851 9.57 -5.55 25.76
N LYS A 852 10.22 -6.72 25.70
CA LYS A 852 11.23 -7.14 26.68
C LYS A 852 12.47 -7.74 26.04
N CYS A 853 13.61 -7.12 26.25
CA CYS A 853 14.93 -7.66 25.93
C CYS A 853 15.48 -8.39 27.17
N LEU A 854 15.66 -9.70 27.10
CA LEU A 854 16.23 -10.52 28.18
C LEU A 854 17.66 -10.95 27.79
N ILE A 855 18.67 -10.56 28.57
CA ILE A 855 20.01 -11.12 28.49
C ILE A 855 20.13 -12.18 29.58
N ASP A 856 20.21 -13.43 29.15
CA ASP A 856 20.23 -14.58 30.05
C ASP A 856 21.56 -14.76 30.79
N SER A 857 21.54 -15.64 31.78
CA SER A 857 22.75 -16.02 32.53
C SER A 857 23.81 -16.76 31.72
N THR A 858 23.48 -17.37 30.56
CA THR A 858 24.44 -18.13 29.73
C THR A 858 25.25 -17.26 28.77
N SER A 859 24.70 -16.11 28.34
CA SER A 859 25.32 -15.19 27.40
C SER A 859 26.39 -14.31 28.07
N ASP A 860 27.64 -14.35 27.59
CA ASP A 860 28.75 -13.51 28.12
C ASP A 860 29.21 -12.38 27.17
N PHE A 861 28.74 -12.39 25.92
CA PHE A 861 29.14 -11.42 24.90
C PHE A 861 27.93 -11.04 24.03
N VAL A 862 27.47 -9.80 24.15
CA VAL A 862 26.27 -9.27 23.47
C VAL A 862 26.66 -8.10 22.57
N THR A 863 26.22 -8.12 21.31
CA THR A 863 26.58 -7.07 20.34
C THR A 863 25.40 -6.65 19.49
N GLY A 864 25.18 -5.34 19.35
CA GLY A 864 24.10 -4.83 18.49
C GLY A 864 23.54 -3.48 18.90
N PHE A 865 22.47 -3.09 18.21
CA PHE A 865 21.68 -1.91 18.52
C PHE A 865 20.25 -2.34 18.87
N PHE A 866 19.77 -1.92 20.05
CA PHE A 866 18.52 -2.41 20.62
C PHE A 866 17.65 -1.27 21.14
N ALA A 867 16.36 -1.28 20.83
CA ALA A 867 15.36 -0.42 21.45
C ALA A 867 14.38 -1.31 22.23
N CYS A 868 14.37 -1.18 23.56
CA CYS A 868 13.65 -2.09 24.46
C CYS A 868 12.72 -1.29 25.39
N ASP A 869 11.42 -1.63 25.46
CA ASP A 869 10.52 -1.08 26.49
C ASP A 869 11.01 -1.52 27.89
N GLU A 870 11.45 -2.78 28.04
CA GLU A 870 12.16 -3.28 29.22
C GLU A 870 13.46 -4.01 28.82
N LEU A 871 14.58 -3.73 29.50
CA LEU A 871 15.82 -4.50 29.43
C LEU A 871 16.04 -5.21 30.77
N GLU A 872 16.17 -6.54 30.74
CA GLU A 872 16.54 -7.36 31.88
C GLU A 872 17.89 -8.05 31.65
N ILE A 873 18.73 -8.05 32.69
CA ILE A 873 19.94 -8.87 32.77
C ILE A 873 19.85 -9.75 34.02
N GLU A 874 19.82 -11.07 33.80
CA GLU A 874 19.62 -12.07 34.84
C GLU A 874 20.78 -12.19 35.85
N ALA A 875 20.50 -12.85 36.97
CA ALA A 875 21.52 -13.28 37.93
C ALA A 875 22.57 -14.16 37.23
N ARG A 876 23.86 -13.86 37.45
CA ARG A 876 24.97 -14.51 36.73
C ARG A 876 26.24 -14.49 37.58
N SER A 877 27.12 -15.45 37.34
CA SER A 877 28.44 -15.58 38.01
C SER A 877 29.62 -15.21 37.10
N LYS A 878 29.39 -15.11 35.78
CA LYS A 878 30.39 -14.70 34.79
C LYS A 878 30.20 -13.22 34.42
N PRO A 879 31.28 -12.47 34.17
CA PRO A 879 31.18 -11.11 33.63
C PRO A 879 30.35 -11.06 32.34
N LEU A 880 29.80 -9.88 32.04
CA LEU A 880 29.09 -9.61 30.78
C LEU A 880 29.81 -8.52 29.99
N ARG A 881 30.02 -8.77 28.69
CA ARG A 881 30.57 -7.79 27.76
C ARG A 881 29.51 -7.35 26.76
N ILE A 882 29.17 -6.06 26.77
CA ILE A 882 28.19 -5.47 25.83
C ILE A 882 28.90 -4.51 24.88
N ILE A 883 28.75 -4.73 23.56
CA ILE A 883 29.27 -3.87 22.51
C ILE A 883 28.13 -3.34 21.63
N GLY A 884 27.69 -2.12 21.91
CA GLY A 884 26.62 -1.47 21.18
C GLY A 884 25.79 -0.50 22.02
N THR A 885 24.59 -0.19 21.52
CA THR A 885 23.70 0.83 22.08
C THR A 885 22.38 0.20 22.49
N PHE A 886 21.89 0.56 23.68
CA PHE A 886 20.50 0.30 24.06
C PHE A 886 19.77 1.61 24.36
N ILE A 887 18.56 1.73 23.82
CA ILE A 887 17.53 2.67 24.30
C ILE A 887 16.58 1.87 25.17
N VAL A 888 16.39 2.26 26.42
CA VAL A 888 15.72 1.41 27.43
C VAL A 888 14.61 2.19 28.13
N GLY A 889 13.36 1.70 28.04
CA GLY A 889 12.21 2.31 28.73
C GLY A 889 12.16 2.00 30.24
N LYS A 890 12.68 0.83 30.63
CA LYS A 890 12.79 0.32 32.00
C LYS A 890 13.94 -0.67 32.10
N LEU A 891 14.75 -0.58 33.15
CA LEU A 891 15.99 -1.36 33.31
C LEU A 891 15.90 -2.24 34.56
N ARG A 892 16.23 -3.52 34.42
CA ARG A 892 16.27 -4.49 35.51
C ARG A 892 17.60 -5.25 35.51
N LEU A 893 18.54 -4.80 36.32
CA LEU A 893 19.85 -5.44 36.50
C LEU A 893 19.90 -6.21 37.81
N HIS A 894 20.02 -7.54 37.78
CA HIS A 894 20.17 -8.31 39.01
C HIS A 894 21.46 -7.90 39.76
N PRO A 895 21.46 -7.76 41.10
CA PRO A 895 22.65 -7.37 41.87
C PRO A 895 23.86 -8.26 41.62
N ASP A 896 23.66 -9.57 41.45
CA ASP A 896 24.74 -10.51 41.14
C ASP A 896 25.34 -10.29 39.74
N ALA A 897 24.58 -9.78 38.77
CA ALA A 897 25.15 -9.39 37.47
C ALA A 897 26.11 -8.21 37.60
N ILE A 898 25.78 -7.26 38.47
CA ILE A 898 26.65 -6.12 38.78
C ILE A 898 27.89 -6.60 39.55
N ARG A 899 27.74 -7.53 40.52
CA ARG A 899 28.88 -8.15 41.22
C ARG A 899 29.76 -8.98 40.28
N ALA A 900 29.21 -9.72 39.33
CA ALA A 900 29.97 -10.47 38.32
C ALA A 900 30.71 -9.54 37.34
N GLY A 901 30.25 -8.30 37.21
CA GLY A 901 30.87 -7.25 36.40
C GLY A 901 30.27 -7.14 35.00
N ILE A 902 29.94 -5.91 34.58
CA ILE A 902 29.38 -5.62 33.27
C ILE A 902 30.23 -4.54 32.59
N THR A 903 30.84 -4.84 31.45
CA THR A 903 31.62 -3.87 30.67
C THR A 903 30.89 -3.49 29.39
N TRP A 904 30.44 -2.24 29.30
CA TRP A 904 29.60 -1.74 28.22
C TRP A 904 30.32 -0.63 27.44
N SER A 905 30.36 -0.76 26.12
CA SER A 905 30.92 0.24 25.21
C SER A 905 30.13 0.27 23.90
N THR A 906 30.24 1.34 23.11
CA THR A 906 29.73 1.32 21.73
C THR A 906 30.69 0.62 20.77
N ILE A 907 30.26 0.44 19.52
CA ILE A 907 31.12 -0.06 18.44
C ILE A 907 32.34 0.85 18.22
N TYR A 908 32.19 2.17 18.42
CA TYR A 908 33.23 3.17 18.15
C TYR A 908 34.38 3.18 19.16
N HIS A 909 34.22 2.56 20.33
CA HIS A 909 35.32 2.47 21.30
C HIS A 909 36.48 1.60 20.72
N PRO A 910 37.75 2.04 20.79
CA PRO A 910 38.85 1.36 20.08
C PRO A 910 39.03 -0.13 20.43
N GLN A 911 38.78 -0.48 21.70
CA GLN A 911 38.84 -1.87 22.16
C GLN A 911 37.70 -2.72 21.59
N SER A 912 36.51 -2.14 21.38
CA SER A 912 35.36 -2.83 20.76
C SER A 912 35.68 -3.29 19.35
N THR A 913 36.34 -2.45 18.55
CA THR A 913 36.71 -2.79 17.17
C THR A 913 37.63 -4.01 17.13
N LYS A 914 38.57 -4.13 18.07
CA LYS A 914 39.45 -5.31 18.21
C LYS A 914 38.65 -6.56 18.60
N GLU A 915 37.76 -6.43 19.58
CA GLU A 915 36.93 -7.54 20.06
C GLU A 915 35.92 -8.04 19.02
N LEU A 916 35.31 -7.13 18.24
CA LEU A 916 34.38 -7.46 17.15
C LEU A 916 35.10 -8.16 15.97
N ARG A 917 36.36 -7.83 15.70
CA ARG A 917 37.21 -8.57 14.75
C ARG A 917 37.55 -9.97 15.27
N ALA A 918 37.96 -10.08 16.54
CA ALA A 918 38.24 -11.37 17.18
C ALA A 918 37.00 -12.27 17.27
N ALA A 919 35.81 -11.69 17.39
CA ALA A 919 34.51 -12.38 17.34
C ALA A 919 34.03 -12.73 15.91
N LYS A 920 34.82 -12.43 14.87
CA LYS A 920 34.47 -12.62 13.44
C LYS A 920 33.20 -11.87 13.00
N ILE A 921 32.76 -10.87 13.76
CA ILE A 921 31.64 -9.98 13.46
C ILE A 921 32.06 -8.92 12.42
N LEU A 922 33.25 -8.35 12.62
CA LEU A 922 33.96 -7.55 11.60
C LEU A 922 34.93 -8.48 10.86
N LYS A 923 34.74 -8.65 9.55
CA LYS A 923 35.54 -9.55 8.70
C LYS A 923 35.64 -8.99 7.27
N PRO A 924 36.69 -9.32 6.50
CA PRO A 924 36.82 -8.88 5.11
C PRO A 924 35.72 -9.47 4.22
N LEU A 925 35.34 -8.74 3.17
CA LEU A 925 34.41 -9.19 2.12
C LEU A 925 35.07 -10.21 1.19
N SER A 926 36.40 -10.18 1.02
CA SER A 926 37.17 -11.11 0.18
C SER A 926 37.12 -12.58 0.62
N GLY A 927 36.54 -12.87 1.78
CA GLY A 927 36.76 -14.13 2.50
C GLY A 927 38.10 -14.13 3.25
N GLY A 928 38.06 -14.62 4.49
CA GLY A 928 39.17 -14.63 5.43
C GLY A 928 38.68 -14.39 6.86
N GLU A 929 39.34 -14.99 7.85
CA GLU A 929 38.91 -14.88 9.25
C GLU A 929 39.51 -13.67 9.99
N ASP A 930 40.61 -13.10 9.50
CA ASP A 930 41.33 -11.99 10.14
C ASP A 930 41.44 -10.77 9.21
N CYS A 931 40.89 -9.65 9.69
CA CYS A 931 41.01 -8.33 9.07
C CYS A 931 42.46 -7.84 8.97
N ASN A 932 43.34 -8.21 9.90
CA ASN A 932 44.73 -7.74 9.91
C ASN A 932 45.59 -8.46 8.87
N ALA A 933 45.24 -9.70 8.49
CA ALA A 933 45.96 -10.49 7.49
C ALA A 933 45.62 -10.12 6.03
N LYS A 934 44.49 -9.42 5.79
CA LYS A 934 44.00 -9.07 4.45
C LYS A 934 44.10 -7.58 4.10
N ILE A 935 44.13 -6.69 5.09
CA ILE A 935 44.36 -5.25 4.86
C ILE A 935 45.88 -5.00 4.79
N VAL A 936 46.48 -5.33 3.64
CA VAL A 936 47.93 -5.20 3.40
C VAL A 936 48.35 -3.75 3.16
N ASP A 937 47.49 -2.98 2.49
CA ASP A 937 47.74 -1.58 2.15
C ASP A 937 47.41 -0.65 3.34
N PRO A 938 48.25 0.35 3.69
CA PRO A 938 47.94 1.33 4.73
C PRO A 938 46.85 2.34 4.28
N ILE A 939 46.13 2.96 5.22
CA ILE A 939 44.99 3.86 4.92
C ILE A 939 45.34 4.94 3.89
N TRP A 940 46.54 5.52 3.98
CA TRP A 940 47.10 6.55 3.09
C TRP A 940 47.68 6.03 1.76
N HIS A 941 47.43 4.76 1.38
CA HIS A 941 47.82 4.26 0.06
C HIS A 941 47.08 5.04 -1.03
N PRO A 942 47.77 5.64 -2.02
CA PRO A 942 47.17 6.62 -2.94
C PRO A 942 46.20 5.99 -3.95
N ILE A 943 46.33 4.70 -4.26
CA ILE A 943 45.46 3.97 -5.20
C ILE A 943 45.17 2.57 -4.63
N PRO A 944 44.32 2.44 -3.59
CA PRO A 944 43.94 1.14 -3.06
C PRO A 944 43.05 0.39 -4.06
N SER A 945 43.15 -0.93 -4.11
CA SER A 945 42.23 -1.73 -4.93
C SER A 945 40.78 -1.62 -4.42
N VAL A 946 39.79 -1.74 -5.31
CA VAL A 946 38.35 -1.72 -4.93
C VAL A 946 38.04 -2.77 -3.87
N GLN A 947 38.64 -3.96 -4.00
CA GLN A 947 38.54 -5.03 -3.01
C GLN A 947 39.16 -4.61 -1.66
N GLY A 948 40.36 -4.01 -1.67
CA GLY A 948 41.00 -3.48 -0.46
C GLY A 948 40.18 -2.37 0.23
N VAL A 949 39.50 -1.51 -0.53
CA VAL A 949 38.56 -0.51 0.02
C VAL A 949 37.34 -1.19 0.65
N ALA A 950 36.75 -2.17 -0.04
CA ALA A 950 35.62 -2.93 0.46
C ALA A 950 35.97 -3.71 1.75
N ASP A 951 37.12 -4.37 1.80
CA ASP A 951 37.61 -5.11 2.97
C ASP A 951 37.89 -4.18 4.14
N ARG A 952 38.51 -3.01 3.91
CA ARG A 952 38.68 -1.96 4.93
C ARG A 952 37.35 -1.50 5.51
N MET A 953 36.34 -1.28 4.66
CA MET A 953 35.01 -0.86 5.10
C MET A 953 34.34 -1.95 5.93
N ALA A 954 34.36 -3.21 5.46
CA ALA A 954 33.77 -4.36 6.13
C ALA A 954 34.41 -4.65 7.51
N CYS A 955 35.74 -4.49 7.60
CA CYS A 955 36.53 -4.64 8.83
C CYS A 955 36.49 -3.43 9.78
N ASN A 956 35.70 -2.40 9.47
CA ASN A 956 35.54 -1.20 10.27
C ASN A 956 34.09 -1.10 10.80
N THR A 957 33.89 -0.40 11.91
CA THR A 957 32.59 -0.19 12.57
C THR A 957 31.56 0.49 11.67
N ILE A 958 32.03 1.19 10.63
CA ILE A 958 31.23 1.72 9.52
C ILE A 958 30.31 0.64 8.93
N SER A 959 30.76 -0.61 8.77
CA SER A 959 29.92 -1.71 8.24
C SER A 959 28.79 -2.15 9.18
N LEU A 960 28.89 -1.83 10.47
CA LEU A 960 27.85 -2.09 11.48
C LEU A 960 26.91 -0.90 11.62
N ARG A 961 27.43 0.34 11.59
CA ARG A 961 26.67 1.60 11.47
C ARG A 961 25.76 1.59 10.23
N ALA A 962 26.29 1.14 9.08
CA ALA A 962 25.56 1.08 7.82
C ALA A 962 24.37 0.09 7.81
N LYS A 963 24.33 -0.88 8.75
CA LYS A 963 23.21 -1.81 8.91
C LYS A 963 22.04 -1.24 9.73
N ALA A 964 22.18 -0.02 10.25
CA ALA A 964 21.35 0.50 11.33
C ALA A 964 20.92 1.96 11.11
N ASP A 965 20.06 2.16 10.13
CA ASP A 965 19.18 3.34 10.04
C ASP A 965 17.90 2.96 10.82
N PRO A 966 17.57 3.59 11.98
CA PRO A 966 17.77 4.99 12.38
C PRO A 966 18.90 5.27 13.39
N PHE A 967 19.77 4.32 13.73
CA PHE A 967 20.84 4.55 14.73
C PHE A 967 21.93 5.54 14.27
N GLN A 968 21.85 6.03 13.03
CA GLN A 968 22.63 7.15 12.46
C GLN A 968 22.06 8.54 12.80
N TRP A 969 20.86 8.64 13.40
CA TRP A 969 20.21 9.93 13.70
C TRP A 969 20.81 10.61 14.93
N THR A 970 20.73 11.95 15.02
CA THR A 970 21.37 12.70 16.13
C THR A 970 20.56 12.78 17.43
N SER A 971 19.34 12.27 17.39
CA SER A 971 18.35 12.27 18.46
C SER A 971 17.39 11.09 18.28
N VAL A 972 16.63 10.78 19.32
CA VAL A 972 15.51 9.84 19.26
C VAL A 972 14.23 10.55 18.75
N ASP A 973 14.10 11.87 18.98
CA ASP A 973 13.23 12.74 18.17
C ASP A 973 13.60 12.55 16.70
N PRO A 974 12.70 12.03 15.85
CA PRO A 974 13.02 11.75 14.47
C PRO A 974 13.40 13.03 13.72
N ASP A 975 14.47 12.96 12.94
CA ASP A 975 14.71 13.96 11.91
C ASP A 975 13.67 13.83 10.79
N CYS A 976 13.11 12.63 10.58
CA CYS A 976 12.10 12.34 9.57
C CYS A 976 10.85 11.68 10.17
N GLY A 977 9.66 12.12 9.76
CA GLY A 977 8.40 11.50 10.21
C GLY A 977 7.18 11.90 9.38
N LEU A 978 6.08 11.19 9.63
CA LEU A 978 4.75 11.57 9.16
C LEU A 978 4.22 12.72 10.03
N ILE A 979 3.80 13.81 9.40
CA ILE A 979 3.07 14.90 10.06
C ILE A 979 1.61 14.44 10.21
N SER A 980 0.91 14.87 11.27
CA SER A 980 -0.51 14.59 11.44
C SER A 980 -1.32 15.06 10.22
N GLY A 981 -2.03 14.15 9.56
CA GLY A 981 -2.78 14.41 8.33
C GLY A 981 -1.97 14.36 7.02
N ALA A 982 -0.65 14.13 7.06
CA ALA A 982 0.18 13.96 5.88
C ALA A 982 0.35 12.47 5.51
N SER A 983 0.30 12.17 4.21
CA SER A 983 0.45 10.82 3.64
C SER A 983 1.92 10.40 3.40
N ASN A 984 2.85 11.37 3.40
CA ASN A 984 4.26 11.16 3.04
C ASN A 984 5.19 11.54 4.21
N THR A 985 6.24 10.75 4.41
CA THR A 985 7.30 11.05 5.38
C THR A 985 8.07 12.30 4.94
N THR A 986 8.26 13.23 5.87
CA THR A 986 8.96 14.50 5.66
C THR A 986 10.15 14.61 6.59
N CYS A 987 11.21 15.29 6.17
CA CYS A 987 12.48 15.38 6.92
C CYS A 987 12.90 16.81 7.24
N LYS A 988 13.40 17.01 8.47
CA LYS A 988 14.33 18.07 8.86
C LYS A 988 15.72 17.69 8.33
N ARG A 989 16.31 18.51 7.48
CA ARG A 989 17.73 18.36 7.07
C ARG A 989 18.63 19.29 7.88
N ARG A 990 18.61 19.14 9.22
CA ARG A 990 19.35 20.00 10.15
C ARG A 990 20.22 19.16 11.08
N LEU A 991 21.50 19.54 11.24
CA LEU A 991 22.37 18.93 12.24
C LEU A 991 22.04 19.48 13.63
N VAL A 992 21.17 18.83 14.40
CA VAL A 992 20.76 19.36 15.72
C VAL A 992 21.84 19.11 16.78
N ARG A 993 22.26 17.86 16.99
CA ARG A 993 23.31 17.47 17.95
C ARG A 993 24.53 16.89 17.24
N PHE A 994 25.71 17.21 17.75
CA PHE A 994 27.00 16.81 17.16
C PHE A 994 28.06 16.61 18.24
N PHE A 995 29.17 16.00 17.86
CA PHE A 995 30.40 15.94 18.62
C PHE A 995 31.46 16.82 17.95
N VAL A 996 32.42 17.30 18.75
CA VAL A 996 33.61 18.00 18.26
C VAL A 996 34.85 17.29 18.79
N ALA A 997 35.51 16.53 17.90
CA ALA A 997 36.79 15.90 18.16
C ALA A 997 37.92 16.79 17.64
N GLU A 998 38.92 17.04 18.47
CA GLU A 998 40.17 17.66 18.07
C GLU A 998 41.11 16.58 17.51
N GLN A 999 41.61 16.79 16.29
CA GLN A 999 42.49 15.85 15.58
C GLN A 999 43.96 16.18 15.83
N SER A 1000 44.33 17.46 15.71
CA SER A 1000 45.64 17.98 16.06
C SER A 1000 45.53 19.38 16.67
N ARG A 1001 46.49 19.70 17.54
CA ARG A 1001 46.73 21.05 18.06
C ARG A 1001 48.18 21.40 17.77
N GLU A 1002 48.40 22.46 16.99
CA GLU A 1002 49.68 22.82 16.40
C GLU A 1002 50.00 24.30 16.67
N GLY A 1003 51.29 24.62 16.80
CA GLY A 1003 51.75 25.97 17.12
C GLY A 1003 51.86 26.27 18.63
N GLY A 1004 52.51 27.39 18.94
CA GLY A 1004 52.74 27.88 20.30
C GLY A 1004 54.20 27.86 20.75
N LEU A 1005 54.90 28.98 20.51
CA LEU A 1005 56.15 29.43 21.15
C LEU A 1005 57.41 28.54 21.03
#